data_AF-A0A949SAF7-F1
#
_entry.id   AF-A0A949SAF7-F1
#
_cell.length_a   1.000
_cell.length_b   1.000
_cell.length_c   1.000
_cell.angle_alpha   90.00
_cell.angle_beta   90.00
_cell.angle_gamma   90.00
#
_symmetry.space_group_name_H-M   'P 1'
#
loop_
_entity.id
_entity.type
_entity.pdbx_description
1 polymer ?
#
loop_
_entity_poly.entity_id
_entity_poly.type
_entity_poly.pdbx_seq_one_letter_code
_entity_poly.pdbx_strand_id
1 'polypeptide(L)'
;MWTPIETDSLPFIPRRWRLILSIILIGMALVLAGYSVLALSDLIGLCSPDFRPRQGISLKPFLNPAFPDHLPWVEYRSSNPYYLYLLGAMLLFGAGVFLSNDMPSHRKSPIPWKAEIILALLVFLVAVFFRFYLSDRFPYGLHYDESTNAMIGNDFLDEWKPGAQARIHDIQDQISSKDDEIQALMNGGMTDDDPEVIRLKTERQQIRRQLEDVQVPVFTPQGFGKATMHMYQIALAMKWFGSSIFSIRLPTMIAGVLGVIALYLLLRLLCDVPAALLGAMFLAAMRWHVNFSRVAYDAIEAPFIITITAFFFFLAYQHRDLTRTPDPEEGEVPLTCRWIGFYWLKWVVITAPVWLLSGYCFGLSIYSYKPLYLFPGFLGVFLIIRFIIQRQMLRWNLIGFCLFGIAAYFCAREMLEFRREHPEVFSERLNMVSILNFSEPWKNNWGRIWDNLLVSYRMFHIRGDINPRHNFPYAPMTHPILGALFPLGMAWALVRWRTRLGLFSLGWFSAMLLPMVLSIEAPNVLRSICIIPVICLWSAIALRQFGLCFLVLAEDWLPGRKWLSGTLAGIGWAFTLFLAVVFWRGEYQLFFRDQLPKPEPYLHYDAKFVDMARFVNDQKGNFYAVSDANGHNSLKLLNKPGIWKNHLFLQQELPAQGDEDIDALYIIMEPWNRPDKRRWLEWLYGPEVQGKDEKDPFGAKIFSWFRIPADIKMKHRGFSLEVADASGEQEAKILPTIPSLSFDPGDMGLSSSLVLKGKAMWVIPEGRQGIQRFRLETPDRFTLWIDGKVVLDATGTSEAIEVEKDLLAGAHQVEFTLVRSGATGRTQVLYHSPGNPSFEDFGGEQFHDRGMLPDGLRMSWWFGSRRWQTRPDYVWVDPVINYRWNPPYKFPFSFRWEGYLNCPISGNYVIGTEAWDYALVEIDGNKVVESPNQRDQKNRYITGTMELSQGRHKIRVLYSDDIGGGEALRLYWTVPGRGREIIPEEALSY
;
A
#
# COMPACT_ATOMS: atom_id res chain seq x y z
N MET A 1 -20.59 18.15 -38.88
CA MET A 1 -19.75 19.20 -39.49
C MET A 1 -19.54 20.26 -38.43
N TRP A 2 -18.30 20.53 -38.05
CA TRP A 2 -17.93 21.45 -36.96
C TRP A 2 -17.06 22.56 -37.57
N THR A 3 -17.40 23.83 -37.36
CA THR A 3 -16.63 25.00 -37.82
C THR A 3 -15.75 25.53 -36.68
N PRO A 4 -14.46 25.84 -36.91
CA PRO A 4 -13.65 26.56 -35.92
C PRO A 4 -12.93 27.82 -36.43
N ILE A 5 -13.15 28.89 -35.64
CA ILE A 5 -12.24 29.86 -34.98
C ILE A 5 -11.03 30.43 -35.75
N GLU A 6 -11.03 31.77 -35.84
CA GLU A 6 -9.98 32.67 -36.32
C GLU A 6 -8.57 32.33 -35.80
N THR A 7 -7.66 32.08 -36.73
CA THR A 7 -6.21 32.03 -36.50
C THR A 7 -5.66 33.44 -36.65
N ASP A 8 -5.27 34.08 -35.53
CA ASP A 8 -4.44 35.28 -35.57
C ASP A 8 -3.06 34.92 -36.16
N SER A 9 -2.86 35.27 -37.42
CA SER A 9 -1.66 34.95 -38.19
C SER A 9 -0.44 35.76 -37.71
N LEU A 10 0.71 35.09 -37.53
CA LEU A 10 2.02 35.75 -37.39
C LEU A 10 2.46 36.35 -38.75
N PRO A 11 3.35 37.37 -38.76
CA PRO A 11 3.82 37.99 -40.00
C PRO A 11 4.53 37.00 -40.93
N PHE A 12 4.26 37.15 -42.23
CA PHE A 12 4.66 36.24 -43.31
C PHE A 12 6.19 36.19 -43.52
N ILE A 13 6.83 35.02 -43.34
CA ILE A 13 8.23 34.82 -43.75
C ILE A 13 8.32 34.71 -45.28
N PRO A 14 9.15 35.52 -45.97
CA PRO A 14 9.31 35.49 -47.43
C PRO A 14 9.82 34.13 -47.95
N ARG A 15 9.32 33.70 -49.12
CA ARG A 15 9.62 32.40 -49.77
C ARG A 15 11.12 32.07 -49.88
N ARG A 16 11.97 33.08 -50.13
CA ARG A 16 13.44 32.91 -50.20
C ARG A 16 14.07 32.42 -48.89
N TRP A 17 13.57 32.90 -47.76
CA TRP A 17 14.08 32.50 -46.45
C TRP A 17 13.58 31.12 -46.05
N ARG A 18 12.36 30.74 -46.49
CA ARG A 18 11.85 29.37 -46.35
C ARG A 18 12.75 28.38 -47.08
N LEU A 19 13.12 28.69 -48.33
CA LEU A 19 13.99 27.84 -49.14
C LEU A 19 15.39 27.65 -48.53
N ILE A 20 16.00 28.73 -48.02
CA ILE A 20 17.32 28.67 -47.35
C ILE A 20 17.26 27.83 -46.08
N LEU A 21 16.22 28.02 -45.25
CA LEU A 21 15.96 27.19 -44.08
C LEU A 21 15.79 25.72 -44.49
N SER A 22 15.04 25.43 -45.56
CA SER A 22 14.86 24.08 -46.12
C SER A 22 16.16 23.37 -46.50
N ILE A 23 17.10 24.06 -47.13
CA ILE A 23 18.40 23.49 -47.57
C ILE A 23 19.23 23.08 -46.36
N ILE A 24 19.33 23.98 -45.38
CA ILE A 24 20.07 23.75 -44.13
C ILE A 24 19.46 22.55 -43.39
N LEU A 25 18.13 22.42 -43.41
CA LEU A 25 17.40 21.35 -42.75
C LEU A 25 17.56 19.98 -43.38
N ILE A 26 17.51 19.87 -44.71
CA ILE A 26 17.70 18.60 -45.40
C ILE A 26 19.14 18.11 -45.18
N GLY A 27 20.12 19.01 -45.25
CA GLY A 27 21.52 18.69 -44.92
C GLY A 27 21.70 18.21 -43.49
N MET A 28 21.08 18.88 -42.52
CA MET A 28 21.15 18.51 -41.10
C MET A 28 20.36 17.23 -40.76
N ALA A 29 19.21 16.99 -41.41
CA ALA A 29 18.44 15.76 -41.27
C ALA A 29 19.18 14.55 -41.84
N LEU A 30 19.94 14.71 -42.93
CA LEU A 30 20.81 13.66 -43.48
C LEU A 30 22.02 13.38 -42.57
N VAL A 31 22.58 14.41 -41.93
CA VAL A 31 23.63 14.25 -40.92
C VAL A 31 23.09 13.54 -39.67
N LEU A 32 21.93 13.95 -39.16
CA LEU A 32 21.24 13.27 -38.05
C LEU A 32 20.86 11.84 -38.42
N ALA A 33 20.42 11.56 -39.64
CA ALA A 33 20.16 10.20 -40.12
C ALA A 33 21.44 9.37 -40.17
N GLY A 34 22.57 9.93 -40.60
CA GLY A 34 23.89 9.27 -40.56
C GLY A 34 24.35 8.91 -39.14
N TYR A 35 24.15 9.81 -38.17
CA TYR A 35 24.41 9.51 -36.75
C TYR A 35 23.35 8.58 -36.13
N SER A 36 22.13 8.65 -36.62
CA SER A 36 21.05 7.72 -36.25
C SER A 36 21.34 6.32 -36.74
N VAL A 37 22.09 6.13 -37.84
CA VAL A 37 22.57 4.82 -38.32
C VAL A 37 23.65 4.24 -37.39
N LEU A 38 24.54 5.07 -36.85
CA LEU A 38 25.50 4.66 -35.81
C LEU A 38 24.78 4.28 -34.51
N ALA A 39 23.80 5.09 -34.08
CA ALA A 39 22.93 4.73 -32.96
C ALA A 39 22.01 3.55 -33.28
N LEU A 40 21.62 3.34 -34.54
CA LEU A 40 20.88 2.18 -35.04
C LEU A 40 21.73 0.92 -34.87
N SER A 41 23.06 0.99 -34.95
CA SER A 41 23.92 -0.18 -34.67
C SER A 41 23.85 -0.60 -33.19
N ASP A 42 23.81 0.36 -32.27
CA ASP A 42 23.58 0.12 -30.84
C ASP A 42 22.10 -0.25 -30.55
N LEU A 43 21.14 0.27 -31.33
CA LEU A 43 19.69 -0.05 -31.26
C LEU A 43 19.32 -1.39 -31.90
N ILE A 44 20.02 -1.83 -32.93
CA ILE A 44 19.92 -3.17 -33.52
C ILE A 44 20.59 -4.17 -32.58
N GLY A 45 21.64 -3.77 -31.86
CA GLY A 45 22.12 -4.45 -30.67
C GLY A 45 21.00 -4.72 -29.67
N LEU A 46 20.19 -3.72 -29.31
CA LEU A 46 18.99 -3.86 -28.45
C LEU A 46 17.86 -4.75 -29.01
N CYS A 47 17.96 -5.21 -30.26
CA CYS A 47 17.09 -6.25 -30.84
C CYS A 47 17.63 -7.68 -30.64
N SER A 48 18.88 -7.84 -30.22
CA SER A 48 19.45 -9.10 -29.77
C SER A 48 19.11 -9.36 -28.30
N PRO A 49 18.62 -10.55 -27.93
CA PRO A 49 18.39 -10.92 -26.53
C PRO A 49 19.68 -10.90 -25.66
N ASP A 50 20.87 -10.86 -26.27
CA ASP A 50 22.17 -10.97 -25.58
C ASP A 50 22.96 -9.65 -25.47
N PHE A 51 22.40 -8.51 -25.88
CA PHE A 51 23.15 -7.26 -25.95
C PHE A 51 23.38 -6.62 -24.58
N ARG A 52 24.66 -6.45 -24.20
CA ARG A 52 25.10 -5.65 -23.05
C ARG A 52 25.56 -4.27 -23.53
N PRO A 53 25.03 -3.15 -22.99
CA PRO A 53 25.44 -1.81 -23.41
C PRO A 53 26.94 -1.57 -23.14
N ARG A 54 27.59 -0.80 -24.02
CA ARG A 54 29.00 -0.38 -23.85
C ARG A 54 29.17 0.41 -22.54
N GLN A 55 30.22 0.09 -21.78
CA GLN A 55 30.49 0.69 -20.47
C GLN A 55 30.57 2.22 -20.55
N GLY A 56 29.68 2.91 -19.83
CA GLY A 56 29.69 4.37 -19.66
C GLY A 56 30.55 4.85 -18.48
N ILE A 57 30.88 6.13 -18.49
CA ILE A 57 31.73 6.84 -17.50
C ILE A 57 31.03 6.91 -16.14
N SER A 58 31.74 6.55 -15.06
CA SER A 58 31.25 6.62 -13.68
C SER A 58 31.16 8.08 -13.18
N LEU A 59 30.00 8.47 -12.63
CA LEU A 59 29.75 9.79 -12.03
C LEU A 59 30.19 9.90 -10.56
N LYS A 60 31.05 8.99 -10.08
CA LYS A 60 31.62 8.99 -8.71
C LYS A 60 32.21 10.32 -8.20
N PRO A 61 32.76 11.26 -9.00
CA PRO A 61 33.44 12.43 -8.44
C PRO A 61 32.53 13.53 -7.88
N PHE A 62 31.20 13.46 -8.05
CA PHE A 62 30.30 14.61 -7.81
C PHE A 62 29.31 14.47 -6.63
N LEU A 63 29.45 13.48 -5.74
CA LEU A 63 28.46 13.21 -4.67
C LEU A 63 29.07 13.17 -3.25
N ASN A 64 28.36 13.80 -2.32
CA ASN A 64 28.64 14.02 -0.90
C ASN A 64 28.84 12.69 -0.10
N PRO A 65 29.89 12.55 0.75
CA PRO A 65 30.29 11.28 1.40
C PRO A 65 29.43 10.78 2.58
N ALA A 66 28.20 11.25 2.79
CA ALA A 66 27.45 11.03 4.04
C ALA A 66 26.42 9.88 4.05
N PHE A 67 26.49 8.90 3.13
CA PHE A 67 25.52 7.78 3.09
C PHE A 67 26.20 6.41 3.21
N PRO A 68 25.62 5.45 3.96
CA PRO A 68 26.26 4.18 4.26
C PRO A 68 26.18 3.16 3.10
N ASP A 69 27.26 2.40 2.91
CA ASP A 69 27.59 1.58 1.74
C ASP A 69 26.75 0.30 1.51
N HIS A 70 25.76 -0.01 2.35
CA HIS A 70 25.11 -1.34 2.39
C HIS A 70 23.82 -1.46 1.55
N LEU A 71 23.39 -0.43 0.83
CA LEU A 71 22.30 -0.54 -0.14
C LEU A 71 22.87 -0.79 -1.55
N PRO A 72 22.42 -1.82 -2.28
CA PRO A 72 22.92 -2.11 -3.62
C PRO A 72 22.59 -0.95 -4.57
N TRP A 73 23.62 -0.22 -4.96
CA TRP A 73 23.52 0.85 -5.96
C TRP A 73 23.16 0.25 -7.32
N VAL A 74 21.91 0.43 -7.77
CA VAL A 74 21.57 0.24 -9.18
C VAL A 74 22.00 1.49 -9.92
N GLU A 75 23.26 1.50 -10.37
CA GLU A 75 23.85 2.54 -11.19
C GLU A 75 23.05 2.66 -12.50
N TYR A 76 22.31 3.75 -12.70
CA TYR A 76 21.72 4.07 -14.00
C TYR A 76 22.86 4.47 -14.94
N ARG A 77 23.47 3.47 -15.59
CA ARG A 77 24.48 3.67 -16.63
C ARG A 77 23.80 4.18 -17.90
N SER A 78 23.57 5.49 -17.98
CA SER A 78 23.18 6.12 -19.24
C SER A 78 24.40 6.37 -20.13
N SER A 79 24.88 5.33 -20.79
CA SER A 79 25.67 5.50 -22.01
C SER A 79 24.71 5.86 -23.16
N ASN A 80 24.27 7.13 -23.33
CA ASN A 80 23.69 7.57 -24.61
C ASN A 80 23.49 9.10 -24.77
N PRO A 81 23.45 9.63 -26.01
CA PRO A 81 23.68 11.03 -26.37
C PRO A 81 22.40 11.87 -26.32
N TYR A 82 21.77 11.98 -25.14
CA TYR A 82 20.54 12.77 -24.93
C TYR A 82 20.63 14.20 -25.49
N TYR A 83 21.80 14.82 -25.34
CA TYR A 83 22.05 16.18 -25.80
C TYR A 83 22.08 16.33 -27.32
N LEU A 84 22.49 15.29 -28.07
CA LEU A 84 22.55 15.33 -29.53
C LEU A 84 21.17 15.08 -30.16
N TYR A 85 20.35 14.20 -29.56
CA TYR A 85 18.95 14.04 -29.96
C TYR A 85 18.11 15.27 -29.64
N LEU A 86 18.31 15.87 -28.47
CA LEU A 86 17.69 17.13 -28.06
C LEU A 86 18.09 18.26 -29.01
N LEU A 87 19.37 18.37 -29.37
CA LEU A 87 19.87 19.36 -30.32
C LEU A 87 19.28 19.14 -31.73
N GLY A 88 19.23 17.90 -32.21
CA GLY A 88 18.62 17.58 -33.50
C GLY A 88 17.13 17.88 -33.55
N ALA A 89 16.38 17.49 -32.52
CA ALA A 89 14.96 17.80 -32.38
C ALA A 89 14.70 19.31 -32.25
N MET A 90 15.53 20.03 -31.48
CA MET A 90 15.49 21.50 -31.33
C MET A 90 15.69 22.23 -32.65
N LEU A 91 16.68 21.82 -33.44
CA LEU A 91 16.99 22.45 -34.74
C LEU A 91 15.89 22.16 -35.78
N LEU A 92 15.35 20.93 -35.80
CA LEU A 92 14.27 20.52 -36.71
C LEU A 92 12.91 21.14 -36.34
N PHE A 93 12.62 21.29 -35.05
CA PHE A 93 11.42 21.95 -34.57
C PHE A 93 11.46 23.47 -34.75
N GLY A 94 12.60 24.10 -34.47
CA GLY A 94 12.81 25.52 -34.79
C GLY A 94 12.49 25.80 -36.25
N ALA A 95 12.94 24.95 -37.17
CA ALA A 95 12.54 25.06 -38.55
C ALA A 95 11.04 24.87 -38.82
N GLY A 96 10.39 23.88 -38.21
CA GLY A 96 8.98 23.62 -38.45
C GLY A 96 8.04 24.70 -37.94
N VAL A 97 8.36 25.27 -36.78
CA VAL A 97 7.64 26.41 -36.22
C VAL A 97 7.80 27.66 -37.08
N PHE A 98 8.97 27.87 -37.68
CA PHE A 98 9.23 29.02 -38.55
C PHE A 98 8.70 28.81 -39.99
N LEU A 99 8.57 27.57 -40.48
CA LEU A 99 8.11 27.29 -41.84
C LEU A 99 6.58 27.20 -41.97
N SER A 100 5.84 26.86 -40.90
CA SER A 100 4.36 26.86 -40.94
C SER A 100 3.78 28.13 -40.35
N ASN A 101 3.09 28.92 -41.16
CA ASN A 101 2.44 30.15 -40.68
C ASN A 101 1.28 29.85 -39.70
N ASP A 102 0.55 28.74 -39.85
CA ASP A 102 -0.61 28.41 -39.02
C ASP A 102 -0.71 26.92 -38.69
N MET A 103 -1.27 26.59 -37.51
CA MET A 103 -1.93 25.29 -37.34
C MET A 103 -3.07 25.28 -38.37
N PRO A 104 -3.08 24.42 -39.41
CA PRO A 104 -4.15 24.44 -40.39
C PRO A 104 -5.50 24.37 -39.70
N SER A 105 -6.24 25.47 -39.78
CA SER A 105 -7.63 25.52 -39.39
C SER A 105 -8.41 24.61 -40.36
N HIS A 106 -8.72 23.41 -39.89
CA HIS A 106 -9.79 22.51 -40.34
C HIS A 106 -10.01 22.26 -41.85
N ARG A 107 -9.05 22.50 -42.75
CA ARG A 107 -9.14 21.99 -44.12
C ARG A 107 -8.97 20.47 -44.09
N LYS A 108 -10.06 19.74 -43.82
CA LYS A 108 -10.23 18.26 -43.83
C LYS A 108 -9.04 17.49 -43.25
N SER A 109 -9.24 16.80 -42.11
CA SER A 109 -8.24 15.87 -41.56
C SER A 109 -7.57 15.09 -42.69
N PRO A 110 -6.22 15.06 -42.77
CA PRO A 110 -5.53 14.29 -43.79
C PRO A 110 -5.84 12.79 -43.66
N ILE A 111 -6.34 12.38 -42.49
CA ILE A 111 -6.76 11.01 -42.18
C ILE A 111 -8.28 10.89 -42.40
N PRO A 112 -8.75 9.96 -43.27
CA PRO A 112 -10.16 9.65 -43.43
C PRO A 112 -10.80 9.19 -42.11
N TRP A 113 -12.06 9.55 -41.85
CA TRP A 113 -12.74 9.26 -40.57
C TRP A 113 -12.76 7.76 -40.20
N LYS A 114 -12.84 6.85 -41.20
CA LYS A 114 -12.75 5.40 -40.96
C LYS A 114 -11.37 5.00 -40.42
N ALA A 115 -10.31 5.56 -41.01
CA ALA A 115 -8.94 5.32 -40.57
C ALA A 115 -8.68 5.96 -39.21
N GLU A 116 -9.23 7.15 -38.95
CA GLU A 116 -9.19 7.79 -37.63
C GLU A 116 -9.76 6.88 -36.54
N ILE A 117 -10.96 6.33 -36.74
CA ILE A 117 -11.59 5.41 -35.77
C ILE A 117 -10.70 4.18 -35.54
N ILE A 118 -10.19 3.56 -36.60
CA ILE A 118 -9.33 2.37 -36.49
C ILE A 118 -8.05 2.70 -35.70
N LEU A 119 -7.38 3.81 -36.03
CA LEU A 119 -6.15 4.22 -35.35
C LEU A 119 -6.41 4.57 -33.88
N ALA A 120 -7.52 5.26 -33.58
CA ALA A 120 -7.91 5.56 -32.20
C ALA A 120 -8.19 4.27 -31.41
N LEU A 121 -8.92 3.32 -31.98
CA LEU A 121 -9.17 2.01 -31.36
C LEU A 121 -7.87 1.24 -31.11
N LEU A 122 -6.92 1.26 -32.04
CA LEU A 122 -5.60 0.64 -31.84
C LEU A 122 -4.83 1.29 -30.68
N VAL A 123 -4.84 2.63 -30.59
CA VAL A 123 -4.23 3.34 -29.46
C VAL A 123 -4.92 3.00 -28.14
N PHE A 124 -6.26 2.86 -28.13
CA PHE A 124 -7.01 2.47 -26.93
C PHE A 124 -6.73 1.01 -26.53
N LEU A 125 -6.57 0.10 -27.49
CA LEU A 125 -6.14 -1.28 -27.20
C LEU A 125 -4.73 -1.33 -26.61
N VAL A 126 -3.81 -0.49 -27.09
CA VAL A 126 -2.48 -0.35 -26.48
C VAL A 126 -2.60 0.20 -25.05
N ALA A 127 -3.46 1.19 -24.81
CA ALA A 127 -3.73 1.67 -23.46
C ALA A 127 -4.24 0.54 -22.56
N VAL A 128 -5.24 -0.23 -22.99
CA VAL A 128 -5.75 -1.40 -22.25
C VAL A 128 -4.62 -2.39 -21.97
N PHE A 129 -3.79 -2.72 -22.96
CA PHE A 129 -2.65 -3.62 -22.77
C PHE A 129 -1.72 -3.13 -21.64
N PHE A 130 -1.25 -1.88 -21.69
CA PHE A 130 -0.31 -1.37 -20.67
C PHE A 130 -0.92 -1.34 -19.25
N ARG A 131 -2.24 -1.14 -19.09
CA ARG A 131 -2.90 -1.14 -17.76
C ARG A 131 -3.20 -2.55 -17.24
N PHE A 132 -3.67 -3.46 -18.10
CA PHE A 132 -4.21 -4.76 -17.68
C PHE A 132 -3.23 -5.93 -17.81
N TYR A 133 -2.20 -5.82 -18.65
CA TYR A 133 -1.22 -6.90 -18.84
C TYR A 133 -0.50 -7.22 -17.52
N LEU A 134 -0.59 -8.48 -17.05
CA LEU A 134 0.03 -8.94 -15.79
C LEU A 134 -0.37 -8.12 -14.54
N SER A 135 -1.59 -7.58 -14.47
CA SER A 135 -2.03 -6.72 -13.35
C SER A 135 -2.22 -7.45 -12.02
N ASP A 136 -2.44 -8.76 -12.08
CA ASP A 136 -2.51 -9.70 -10.96
C ASP A 136 -1.12 -10.09 -10.42
N ARG A 137 -0.09 -9.96 -11.26
CA ARG A 137 1.30 -10.31 -10.94
C ARG A 137 2.18 -9.11 -10.60
N PHE A 138 1.95 -7.96 -11.25
CA PHE A 138 2.79 -6.78 -11.12
C PHE A 138 1.99 -5.49 -10.91
N PRO A 139 2.38 -4.65 -9.94
CA PRO A 139 3.38 -4.89 -8.88
C PRO A 139 3.08 -6.12 -8.01
N TYR A 140 4.13 -6.75 -7.43
CA TYR A 140 4.09 -8.08 -6.78
C TYR A 140 3.08 -8.22 -5.63
N GLY A 141 2.70 -7.12 -4.98
CA GLY A 141 1.67 -7.10 -3.96
C GLY A 141 0.95 -5.76 -3.85
N LEU A 142 0.32 -5.50 -2.71
CA LEU A 142 -0.37 -4.24 -2.42
C LEU A 142 0.52 -3.36 -1.56
N HIS A 143 0.73 -2.11 -1.95
CA HIS A 143 1.36 -1.15 -1.03
C HIS A 143 0.45 -0.89 0.18
N TYR A 144 1.03 -0.53 1.34
CA TYR A 144 0.29 -0.13 2.55
C TYR A 144 -0.94 0.75 2.25
N ASP A 145 -0.76 1.92 1.62
CA ASP A 145 -1.85 2.81 1.21
C ASP A 145 -2.94 2.14 0.32
N GLU A 146 -2.57 1.22 -0.59
CA GLU A 146 -3.55 0.47 -1.40
C GLU A 146 -4.38 -0.46 -0.52
N SER A 147 -3.70 -1.19 0.37
CA SER A 147 -4.34 -2.12 1.29
C SER A 147 -5.23 -1.39 2.31
N THR A 148 -4.86 -0.18 2.74
CA THR A 148 -5.67 0.67 3.62
C THR A 148 -6.90 1.20 2.90
N ASN A 149 -6.75 1.72 1.67
CA ASN A 149 -7.90 2.14 0.85
C ASN A 149 -8.90 0.99 0.63
N ALA A 150 -8.37 -0.21 0.35
CA ALA A 150 -9.18 -1.40 0.17
C ALA A 150 -9.84 -1.90 1.47
N MET A 151 -9.16 -1.77 2.62
CA MET A 151 -9.76 -2.12 3.90
C MET A 151 -10.92 -1.20 4.26
N ILE A 152 -10.75 0.11 4.09
CA ILE A 152 -11.85 1.08 4.27
C ILE A 152 -13.00 0.77 3.29
N GLY A 153 -12.67 0.44 2.03
CA GLY A 153 -13.67 -0.03 1.06
C GLY A 153 -14.38 -1.32 1.48
N ASN A 154 -13.69 -2.22 2.19
CA ASN A 154 -14.30 -3.43 2.74
C ASN A 154 -15.23 -3.12 3.91
N ASP A 155 -14.87 -2.16 4.77
CA ASP A 155 -15.73 -1.70 5.87
C ASP A 155 -17.03 -1.09 5.31
N PHE A 156 -16.96 -0.35 4.19
CA PHE A 156 -18.15 0.15 3.50
C PHE A 156 -19.06 -0.99 3.01
N LEU A 157 -18.51 -2.14 2.59
CA LEU A 157 -19.32 -3.29 2.19
C LEU A 157 -20.07 -3.91 3.38
N ASP A 158 -19.48 -3.86 4.58
CA ASP A 158 -20.13 -4.31 5.81
C ASP A 158 -21.27 -3.36 6.21
N GLU A 159 -21.09 -2.05 6.04
CA GLU A 159 -22.13 -1.02 6.25
C GLU A 159 -23.25 -1.04 5.18
N TRP A 160 -22.97 -1.58 4.00
CA TRP A 160 -23.99 -1.82 2.96
C TRP A 160 -24.87 -3.04 3.24
N LYS A 161 -24.61 -3.80 4.32
CA LYS A 161 -25.47 -4.91 4.71
C LYS A 161 -26.84 -4.41 5.20
N PRO A 162 -27.94 -5.16 4.97
CA PRO A 162 -29.30 -4.73 5.32
C PRO A 162 -29.47 -4.30 6.78
N GLY A 163 -28.78 -4.94 7.72
CA GLY A 163 -28.87 -4.61 9.16
C GLY A 163 -28.27 -3.24 9.51
N ALA A 164 -27.19 -2.82 8.84
CA ALA A 164 -26.61 -1.50 9.02
C ALA A 164 -27.50 -0.41 8.39
N GLN A 165 -28.08 -0.69 7.23
CA GLN A 165 -29.06 0.20 6.57
C GLN A 165 -30.31 0.42 7.43
N ALA A 166 -30.82 -0.62 8.08
CA ALA A 166 -31.94 -0.48 9.03
C ALA A 166 -31.59 0.42 10.22
N ARG A 167 -30.36 0.32 10.74
CA ARG A 167 -29.87 1.19 11.83
C ARG A 167 -29.73 2.64 11.38
N ILE A 168 -29.23 2.88 10.17
CA ILE A 168 -29.15 4.23 9.58
C ILE A 168 -30.54 4.85 9.45
N HIS A 169 -31.52 4.07 8.95
CA HIS A 169 -32.91 4.53 8.82
C HIS A 169 -33.51 4.89 10.18
N ASP A 170 -33.32 4.06 11.20
CA ASP A 170 -33.79 4.33 12.56
C ASP A 170 -33.20 5.63 13.14
N ILE A 171 -31.90 5.86 12.95
CA ILE A 171 -31.24 7.10 13.38
C ILE A 171 -31.79 8.31 12.59
N GLN A 172 -32.03 8.17 11.28
CA GLN A 172 -32.61 9.23 10.47
C GLN A 172 -34.04 9.58 10.90
N ASP A 173 -34.87 8.59 11.23
CA ASP A 173 -36.22 8.80 11.76
C ASP A 173 -36.19 9.57 13.09
N GLN A 174 -35.23 9.23 13.98
CA GLN A 174 -35.03 9.97 15.23
C GLN A 174 -34.63 11.43 15.00
N ILE A 175 -33.79 11.71 13.99
CA ILE A 175 -33.41 13.09 13.62
C ILE A 175 -34.63 13.84 13.08
N SER A 176 -35.39 13.24 12.17
CA SER A 176 -36.60 13.84 11.60
C SER A 176 -37.64 14.15 12.69
N SER A 177 -37.85 13.24 13.64
CA SER A 177 -38.72 13.49 14.79
C SER A 177 -38.29 14.72 15.59
N LYS A 178 -36.98 14.92 15.80
CA LYS A 178 -36.46 16.09 16.53
C LYS A 178 -36.58 17.38 15.72
N ASP A 179 -36.41 17.32 14.40
CA ASP A 179 -36.65 18.47 13.52
C ASP A 179 -38.12 18.90 13.52
N ASP A 180 -39.06 17.94 13.55
CA ASP A 180 -40.50 18.21 13.67
C ASP A 180 -40.84 18.86 15.02
N GLU A 181 -40.26 18.37 16.13
CA GLU A 181 -40.41 18.98 17.47
C GLU A 181 -39.88 20.42 17.50
N ILE A 182 -38.70 20.68 16.94
CA ILE A 182 -38.12 22.02 16.85
C ILE A 182 -39.02 22.94 16.00
N GLN A 183 -39.47 22.48 14.84
CA GLN A 183 -40.37 23.25 13.97
C GLN A 183 -41.70 23.56 14.66
N ALA A 184 -42.26 22.62 15.41
CA ALA A 184 -43.48 22.85 16.18
C ALA A 184 -43.32 23.97 17.23
N LEU A 185 -42.19 23.99 17.93
CA LEU A 185 -41.88 25.06 18.91
C LEU A 185 -41.66 26.42 18.23
N MET A 186 -40.93 26.44 17.11
CA MET A 186 -40.68 27.66 16.34
C MET A 186 -41.98 28.25 15.76
N ASN A 187 -42.87 27.39 15.25
CA ASN A 187 -44.22 27.80 14.81
C ASN A 187 -45.11 28.26 15.98
N GLY A 188 -44.82 27.80 17.20
CA GLY A 188 -45.44 28.24 18.45
C GLY A 188 -44.95 29.58 18.99
N GLY A 189 -44.05 30.27 18.27
CA GLY A 189 -43.53 31.59 18.63
C GLY A 189 -42.27 31.59 19.49
N MET A 190 -41.66 30.42 19.72
CA MET A 190 -40.32 30.33 20.34
C MET A 190 -39.23 30.76 19.35
N THR A 191 -38.12 31.22 19.90
CA THR A 191 -36.94 31.68 19.17
C THR A 191 -35.78 30.69 19.30
N ASP A 192 -34.75 30.86 18.47
CA ASP A 192 -33.57 29.99 18.47
C ASP A 192 -32.81 29.97 19.81
N ASP A 193 -33.00 30.98 20.65
CA ASP A 193 -32.33 31.17 21.95
C ASP A 193 -33.12 30.57 23.13
N ASP A 194 -34.32 30.04 22.89
CA ASP A 194 -35.13 29.44 23.95
C ASP A 194 -34.49 28.14 24.49
N PRO A 195 -34.44 27.93 25.82
CA PRO A 195 -33.76 26.79 26.43
C PRO A 195 -34.22 25.42 25.90
N GLU A 196 -35.52 25.29 25.59
CA GLU A 196 -36.11 24.05 25.05
C GLU A 196 -35.66 23.79 23.60
N VAL A 197 -35.58 24.83 22.78
CA VAL A 197 -35.08 24.75 21.40
C VAL A 197 -33.59 24.41 21.39
N ILE A 198 -32.80 24.99 22.31
CA ILE A 198 -31.38 24.66 22.48
C ILE A 198 -31.21 23.20 22.92
N ARG A 199 -32.02 22.70 23.86
CA ARG A 199 -31.98 21.30 24.30
C ARG A 199 -32.23 20.34 23.13
N LEU A 200 -33.31 20.56 22.38
CA LEU A 200 -33.66 19.71 21.23
C LEU A 200 -32.62 19.78 20.11
N LYS A 201 -32.04 20.96 19.83
CA LYS A 201 -30.92 21.07 18.88
C LYS A 201 -29.69 20.28 19.34
N THR A 202 -29.42 20.27 20.64
CA THR A 202 -28.31 19.52 21.24
C THR A 202 -28.54 18.01 21.17
N GLU A 203 -29.75 17.54 21.52
CA GLU A 203 -30.15 16.12 21.39
C GLU A 203 -30.10 15.65 19.93
N ARG A 204 -30.67 16.44 19.01
CA ARG A 204 -30.58 16.19 17.56
C ARG A 204 -29.13 16.08 17.11
N GLN A 205 -28.24 16.95 17.63
CA GLN A 205 -26.82 16.91 17.30
C GLN A 205 -26.13 15.67 17.88
N GLN A 206 -26.51 15.20 19.07
CA GLN A 206 -26.00 13.94 19.62
C GLN A 206 -26.44 12.72 18.80
N ILE A 207 -27.70 12.67 18.37
CA ILE A 207 -28.21 11.61 17.49
C ILE A 207 -27.52 11.66 16.12
N ARG A 208 -27.31 12.88 15.58
CA ARG A 208 -26.56 13.06 14.32
C ARG A 208 -25.12 12.57 14.40
N ARG A 209 -24.45 12.68 15.55
CA ARG A 209 -23.12 12.07 15.76
C ARG A 209 -23.16 10.55 15.69
N GLN A 210 -24.23 9.92 16.18
CA GLN A 210 -24.40 8.47 16.00
C GLN A 210 -24.57 8.09 14.52
N LEU A 211 -25.15 8.98 13.71
CA LEU A 211 -25.21 8.81 12.26
C LEU A 211 -23.82 8.92 11.64
N GLU A 212 -22.98 9.87 12.08
CA GLU A 212 -21.58 10.00 11.62
C GLU A 212 -20.74 8.76 11.94
N ASP A 213 -21.05 8.03 13.02
CA ASP A 213 -20.39 6.77 13.41
C ASP A 213 -20.81 5.56 12.54
N VAL A 214 -21.89 5.66 11.78
CA VAL A 214 -22.49 4.54 11.01
C VAL A 214 -22.64 4.86 9.52
N GLN A 215 -22.63 6.14 9.16
CA GLN A 215 -22.82 6.62 7.81
C GLN A 215 -21.48 6.82 7.12
N VAL A 216 -21.42 6.32 5.89
CA VAL A 216 -20.19 6.33 5.11
C VAL A 216 -19.69 7.76 4.86
N PRO A 217 -18.49 8.13 5.34
CA PRO A 217 -18.04 9.51 5.32
C PRO A 217 -17.66 9.97 3.92
N VAL A 218 -17.84 11.25 3.59
CA VAL A 218 -17.33 11.86 2.35
C VAL A 218 -15.81 12.09 2.40
N PHE A 219 -15.24 12.11 3.59
CA PHE A 219 -13.83 12.33 3.88
C PHE A 219 -13.41 11.52 5.11
N THR A 220 -12.31 10.78 5.02
CA THR A 220 -11.82 9.95 6.14
C THR A 220 -10.43 10.36 6.61
N PRO A 221 -10.24 10.58 7.93
CA PRO A 221 -8.91 10.76 8.51
C PRO A 221 -8.09 9.45 8.51
N GLN A 222 -8.77 8.29 8.54
CA GLN A 222 -8.16 6.95 8.62
C GLN A 222 -7.34 6.57 7.36
N GLY A 223 -7.41 7.39 6.30
CA GLY A 223 -6.62 7.25 5.06
C GLY A 223 -5.68 8.42 4.76
N PHE A 224 -5.08 9.05 5.79
CA PHE A 224 -4.26 10.27 5.69
C PHE A 224 -5.04 11.53 5.27
N GLY A 225 -6.30 11.60 5.66
CA GLY A 225 -7.19 12.73 5.37
C GLY A 225 -7.48 12.86 3.87
N LYS A 226 -8.28 11.94 3.32
CA LYS A 226 -8.64 11.90 1.89
C LYS A 226 -10.16 11.80 1.70
N ALA A 227 -10.61 12.25 0.54
CA ALA A 227 -11.96 11.98 0.07
C ALA A 227 -12.16 10.48 -0.19
N THR A 228 -13.36 9.97 0.07
CA THR A 228 -13.65 8.52 0.05
C THR A 228 -14.10 7.99 -1.30
N MET A 229 -14.28 8.84 -2.32
CA MET A 229 -14.77 8.45 -3.65
C MET A 229 -13.99 7.27 -4.24
N HIS A 230 -12.67 7.28 -4.13
CA HIS A 230 -11.83 6.19 -4.62
C HIS A 230 -12.08 4.86 -3.87
N MET A 231 -12.26 4.91 -2.55
CA MET A 231 -12.54 3.74 -1.71
C MET A 231 -13.90 3.12 -2.04
N TYR A 232 -14.90 3.94 -2.38
CA TYR A 232 -16.19 3.46 -2.89
C TYR A 232 -16.06 2.71 -4.22
N GLN A 233 -15.22 3.21 -5.14
CA GLN A 233 -14.99 2.53 -6.40
C GLN A 233 -14.29 1.17 -6.18
N ILE A 234 -13.34 1.11 -5.23
CA ILE A 234 -12.71 -0.14 -4.81
C ILE A 234 -13.75 -1.09 -4.20
N ALA A 235 -14.59 -0.60 -3.27
CA ALA A 235 -15.65 -1.37 -2.64
C ALA A 235 -16.59 -1.99 -3.69
N LEU A 236 -17.02 -1.20 -4.68
CA LEU A 236 -17.87 -1.67 -5.77
C LEU A 236 -17.18 -2.74 -6.63
N ALA A 237 -15.89 -2.57 -6.95
CA ALA A 237 -15.13 -3.57 -7.69
C ALA A 237 -14.96 -4.87 -6.88
N MET A 238 -14.67 -4.77 -5.58
CA MET A 238 -14.57 -5.92 -4.69
C MET A 238 -15.92 -6.64 -4.53
N LYS A 239 -17.04 -5.91 -4.50
CA LYS A 239 -18.39 -6.49 -4.46
C LYS A 239 -18.68 -7.37 -5.66
N TRP A 240 -18.22 -7.01 -6.85
CA TRP A 240 -18.53 -7.71 -8.10
C TRP A 240 -17.53 -8.81 -8.45
N PHE A 241 -16.24 -8.61 -8.13
CA PHE A 241 -15.15 -9.52 -8.51
C PHE A 241 -14.53 -10.28 -7.34
N GLY A 242 -15.00 -10.05 -6.10
CA GLY A 242 -14.37 -10.53 -4.88
C GLY A 242 -13.15 -9.70 -4.47
N SER A 243 -12.64 -9.93 -3.26
CA SER A 243 -11.42 -9.27 -2.78
C SER A 243 -10.18 -9.88 -3.44
N SER A 244 -9.49 -9.09 -4.27
CA SER A 244 -8.28 -9.51 -4.98
C SER A 244 -7.44 -8.29 -5.36
N ILE A 245 -6.16 -8.50 -5.68
CA ILE A 245 -5.29 -7.42 -6.20
C ILE A 245 -5.89 -6.79 -7.46
N PHE A 246 -6.47 -7.62 -8.33
CA PHE A 246 -7.10 -7.18 -9.57
C PHE A 246 -8.29 -6.24 -9.29
N SER A 247 -9.23 -6.65 -8.43
CA SER A 247 -10.41 -5.86 -8.12
C SER A 247 -10.08 -4.55 -7.40
N ILE A 248 -9.09 -4.57 -6.50
CA ILE A 248 -8.59 -3.36 -5.82
C ILE A 248 -8.01 -2.34 -6.82
N ARG A 249 -7.30 -2.79 -7.85
CA ARG A 249 -6.67 -1.91 -8.86
C ARG A 249 -7.58 -1.60 -10.06
N LEU A 250 -8.73 -2.26 -10.18
CA LEU A 250 -9.61 -2.11 -11.33
C LEU A 250 -10.05 -0.65 -11.57
N PRO A 251 -10.44 0.14 -10.54
CA PRO A 251 -10.82 1.53 -10.75
C PRO A 251 -9.71 2.39 -11.36
N THR A 252 -8.47 2.24 -10.88
CA THR A 252 -7.33 3.01 -11.39
C THR A 252 -6.90 2.59 -12.79
N MET A 253 -7.02 1.30 -13.13
CA MET A 253 -6.79 0.80 -14.49
C MET A 253 -7.80 1.40 -15.47
N ILE A 254 -9.09 1.45 -15.08
CA ILE A 254 -10.16 2.06 -15.89
C ILE A 254 -9.93 3.56 -16.05
N ALA A 255 -9.67 4.28 -14.94
CA ALA A 255 -9.36 5.71 -14.98
C ALA A 255 -8.16 6.00 -15.90
N GLY A 256 -7.15 5.12 -15.89
CA GLY A 256 -5.99 5.21 -16.76
C GLY A 256 -6.28 5.03 -18.26
N VAL A 257 -7.29 4.23 -18.63
CA VAL A 257 -7.74 4.09 -20.03
C VAL A 257 -8.63 5.27 -20.43
N LEU A 258 -9.56 5.66 -19.54
CA LEU A 258 -10.45 6.80 -19.76
C LEU A 258 -9.66 8.11 -19.90
N GLY A 259 -8.54 8.27 -19.19
CA GLY A 259 -7.62 9.40 -19.36
C GLY A 259 -7.05 9.51 -20.78
N VAL A 260 -6.74 8.38 -21.43
CA VAL A 260 -6.25 8.34 -22.82
C VAL A 260 -7.35 8.77 -23.79
N ILE A 261 -8.56 8.27 -23.58
CA ILE A 261 -9.74 8.62 -24.40
C ILE A 261 -10.08 10.10 -24.23
N ALA A 262 -10.09 10.60 -22.98
CA ALA A 262 -10.37 12.01 -22.69
C ALA A 262 -9.32 12.93 -23.33
N LEU A 263 -8.04 12.56 -23.29
CA LEU A 263 -6.99 13.34 -23.96
C LEU A 263 -7.17 13.32 -25.48
N TYR A 264 -7.46 12.17 -26.09
CA TYR A 264 -7.77 12.09 -27.53
C TYR A 264 -8.90 13.06 -27.91
N LEU A 265 -10.01 13.03 -27.17
CA LEU A 265 -11.17 13.89 -27.42
C LEU A 265 -10.82 15.37 -27.26
N LEU A 266 -10.09 15.74 -26.20
CA LEU A 266 -9.65 17.11 -25.95
C LEU A 266 -8.72 17.63 -27.07
N LEU A 267 -7.72 16.83 -27.46
CA LEU A 267 -6.77 17.22 -28.48
C LEU A 267 -7.40 17.29 -29.87
N ARG A 268 -8.34 16.39 -30.16
CA ARG A 268 -9.12 16.43 -31.40
C ARG A 268 -9.95 17.71 -31.50
N LEU A 269 -10.41 18.22 -30.36
CA LEU A 269 -11.19 19.45 -30.25
C LEU A 269 -10.34 20.72 -30.31
N LEU A 270 -9.17 20.71 -29.67
CA LEU A 270 -8.30 21.88 -29.53
C LEU A 270 -7.25 22.02 -30.65
N CYS A 271 -6.88 20.91 -31.28
CA CYS A 271 -5.83 20.82 -32.30
C CYS A 271 -6.42 20.21 -33.59
N ASP A 272 -5.98 19.00 -33.95
CA ASP A 272 -6.44 18.22 -35.10
C ASP A 272 -6.32 16.71 -34.83
N VAL A 273 -6.81 15.89 -35.76
CA VAL A 273 -6.82 14.42 -35.62
C VAL A 273 -5.41 13.84 -35.44
N PRO A 274 -4.38 14.22 -36.23
CA PRO A 274 -3.05 13.69 -35.99
C PRO A 274 -2.45 14.05 -34.63
N ALA A 275 -2.58 15.31 -34.17
CA ALA A 275 -2.11 15.67 -32.84
C ALA A 275 -2.88 14.90 -31.74
N ALA A 276 -4.16 14.64 -31.95
CA ALA A 276 -4.97 13.83 -31.03
C ALA A 276 -4.49 12.39 -30.93
N LEU A 277 -4.25 11.75 -32.08
CA LEU A 277 -3.71 10.37 -32.12
C LEU A 277 -2.33 10.31 -31.48
N LEU A 278 -1.43 11.26 -31.77
CA LEU A 278 -0.09 11.31 -31.19
C LEU A 278 -0.11 11.55 -29.68
N GLY A 279 -0.93 12.48 -29.19
CA GLY A 279 -1.05 12.74 -27.76
C GLY A 279 -1.62 11.56 -26.98
N ALA A 280 -2.65 10.91 -27.54
CA ALA A 280 -3.22 9.68 -26.97
C ALA A 280 -2.22 8.52 -26.99
N MET A 281 -1.46 8.37 -28.08
CA MET A 281 -0.41 7.37 -28.23
C MET A 281 0.71 7.55 -27.19
N PHE A 282 1.15 8.79 -26.93
CA PHE A 282 2.11 9.06 -25.87
C PHE A 282 1.55 8.68 -24.50
N LEU A 283 0.33 9.12 -24.16
CA LEU A 283 -0.29 8.82 -22.87
C LEU A 283 -0.60 7.33 -22.67
N ALA A 284 -0.88 6.60 -23.76
CA ALA A 284 -1.17 5.17 -23.73
C ALA A 284 -0.01 4.34 -23.17
N ALA A 285 1.25 4.72 -23.42
CA ALA A 285 2.40 3.95 -22.96
C ALA A 285 3.31 4.67 -21.95
N MET A 286 3.13 5.97 -21.73
CA MET A 286 3.96 6.75 -20.82
C MET A 286 4.06 6.09 -19.43
N ARG A 287 5.25 5.56 -19.06
CA ARG A 287 5.45 4.83 -17.80
C ARG A 287 4.92 5.55 -16.57
N TRP A 288 5.05 6.87 -16.51
CA TRP A 288 4.59 7.66 -15.37
C TRP A 288 3.08 7.53 -15.19
N HIS A 289 2.32 7.61 -16.27
CA HIS A 289 0.87 7.42 -16.23
C HIS A 289 0.49 5.94 -16.02
N VAL A 290 1.19 5.02 -16.70
CA VAL A 290 0.99 3.56 -16.56
C VAL A 290 1.18 3.12 -15.12
N ASN A 291 2.25 3.55 -14.47
CA ASN A 291 2.61 3.18 -13.10
C ASN A 291 1.46 3.49 -12.12
N PHE A 292 0.95 4.73 -12.11
CA PHE A 292 -0.14 5.12 -11.21
C PHE A 292 -1.51 4.55 -11.62
N SER A 293 -1.71 4.16 -12.87
CA SER A 293 -2.91 3.42 -13.28
C SER A 293 -2.91 1.93 -12.90
N ARG A 294 -1.80 1.41 -12.36
CA ARG A 294 -1.64 0.01 -11.93
C ARG A 294 -1.46 -0.13 -10.43
N VAL A 295 -1.73 0.93 -9.69
CA VAL A 295 -1.68 1.02 -8.24
C VAL A 295 -2.99 1.67 -7.81
N ALA A 296 -3.61 1.23 -6.72
CA ALA A 296 -4.90 1.72 -6.24
C ALA A 296 -4.78 3.07 -5.49
N TYR A 297 -4.23 4.07 -6.18
CA TYR A 297 -4.13 5.46 -5.71
C TYR A 297 -5.11 6.36 -6.47
N ASP A 298 -5.81 7.20 -5.72
CA ASP A 298 -6.75 8.23 -6.20
C ASP A 298 -6.10 9.24 -7.16
N ALA A 299 -4.78 9.39 -7.11
CA ALA A 299 -4.01 10.33 -7.92
C ALA A 299 -4.20 10.18 -9.44
N ILE A 300 -4.40 8.96 -9.96
CA ILE A 300 -4.55 8.75 -11.41
C ILE A 300 -5.90 9.21 -11.95
N GLU A 301 -6.91 9.35 -11.09
CA GLU A 301 -8.21 9.88 -11.50
C GLU A 301 -8.13 11.37 -11.81
N ALA A 302 -7.24 12.10 -11.14
CA ALA A 302 -7.08 13.54 -11.31
C ALA A 302 -6.72 13.96 -12.76
N PRO A 303 -5.71 13.38 -13.46
CA PRO A 303 -5.44 13.70 -14.85
C PRO A 303 -6.59 13.34 -15.79
N PHE A 304 -7.40 12.32 -15.48
CA PHE A 304 -8.63 12.03 -16.24
C PHE A 304 -9.68 13.12 -16.03
N ILE A 305 -10.01 13.44 -14.77
CA ILE A 305 -11.06 14.41 -14.39
C ILE A 305 -10.76 15.79 -14.95
N ILE A 306 -9.53 16.29 -14.82
CA ILE A 306 -9.14 17.60 -15.36
C ILE A 306 -9.26 17.65 -16.89
N THR A 307 -8.90 16.56 -17.57
CA THR A 307 -8.90 16.45 -19.03
C THR A 307 -10.31 16.35 -19.59
N ILE A 308 -11.17 15.54 -18.98
CA ILE A 308 -12.57 15.43 -19.40
C ILE A 308 -13.36 16.70 -19.09
N THR A 309 -13.04 17.37 -17.96
CA THR A 309 -13.60 18.69 -17.65
C THR A 309 -13.23 19.71 -18.70
N ALA A 310 -11.94 19.79 -19.06
CA ALA A 310 -11.46 20.68 -20.12
C ALA A 310 -12.11 20.35 -21.47
N PHE A 311 -12.28 19.06 -21.80
CA PHE A 311 -12.95 18.64 -23.03
C PHE A 311 -14.38 19.16 -23.09
N PHE A 312 -15.22 18.86 -22.10
CA PHE A 312 -16.60 19.35 -22.10
C PHE A 312 -16.67 20.88 -22.01
N PHE A 313 -15.76 21.52 -21.29
CA PHE A 313 -15.69 22.97 -21.18
C PHE A 313 -15.48 23.61 -22.56
N PHE A 314 -14.47 23.16 -23.29
CA PHE A 314 -14.20 23.68 -24.64
C PHE A 314 -15.24 23.24 -25.66
N LEU A 315 -15.89 22.08 -25.46
CA LEU A 315 -16.94 21.58 -26.34
C LEU A 315 -18.19 22.47 -26.24
N ALA A 316 -18.62 22.76 -25.02
CA ALA A 316 -19.73 23.68 -24.76
C ALA A 316 -19.44 25.09 -25.28
N TYR A 317 -18.18 25.52 -25.13
CA TYR A 317 -17.71 26.80 -25.64
C TYR A 317 -17.79 26.89 -27.18
N GLN A 318 -17.43 25.83 -27.91
CA GLN A 318 -17.49 25.81 -29.38
C GLN A 318 -18.91 25.67 -29.95
N HIS A 319 -19.81 24.94 -29.28
CA HIS A 319 -21.18 24.72 -29.77
C HIS A 319 -21.99 26.01 -29.93
N ARG A 320 -21.61 27.08 -29.25
CA ARG A 320 -22.32 28.36 -29.32
C ARG A 320 -22.04 29.14 -30.61
N ASP A 321 -20.82 29.07 -31.14
CA ASP A 321 -20.47 29.72 -32.42
C ASP A 321 -21.32 29.16 -33.58
N LEU A 322 -21.76 27.89 -33.48
CA LEU A 322 -22.67 27.22 -34.41
C LEU A 322 -24.15 27.59 -34.24
N THR A 323 -24.51 28.28 -33.16
CA THR A 323 -25.89 28.71 -32.84
C THR A 323 -26.10 30.22 -33.03
N ARG A 324 -25.09 30.94 -33.53
CA ARG A 324 -25.18 32.38 -33.81
C ARG A 324 -26.23 32.62 -34.90
N THR A 325 -27.20 33.48 -34.64
CA THR A 325 -28.06 34.05 -35.68
C THR A 325 -27.18 34.86 -36.65
N PRO A 326 -27.35 34.74 -37.97
CA PRO A 326 -26.63 35.58 -38.94
C PRO A 326 -26.82 37.07 -38.59
N ASP A 327 -25.80 37.88 -38.83
CA ASP A 327 -25.90 39.33 -38.63
C ASP A 327 -26.97 39.89 -39.58
N PRO A 328 -27.87 40.78 -39.13
CA PRO A 328 -28.93 41.34 -39.98
C PRO A 328 -28.41 42.14 -41.19
N GLU A 329 -27.13 42.54 -41.18
CA GLU A 329 -26.49 43.27 -42.28
C GLU A 329 -26.12 42.38 -43.48
N GLU A 330 -26.09 41.05 -43.33
CA GLU A 330 -25.85 40.10 -44.42
C GLU A 330 -27.16 39.67 -45.11
N GLY A 331 -27.87 40.62 -45.74
CA GLY A 331 -28.88 40.36 -46.77
C GLY A 331 -30.20 39.74 -46.31
N GLU A 332 -31.30 40.29 -46.83
CA GLU A 332 -32.69 39.94 -46.51
C GLU A 332 -33.00 38.43 -46.53
N VAL A 333 -33.31 37.85 -45.38
CA VAL A 333 -33.97 36.53 -45.27
C VAL A 333 -35.16 36.64 -44.30
N PRO A 334 -36.36 36.10 -44.61
CA PRO A 334 -37.59 36.42 -43.88
C PRO A 334 -37.63 35.90 -42.43
N LEU A 335 -38.14 36.74 -41.52
CA LEU A 335 -38.48 36.39 -40.14
C LEU A 335 -39.49 35.25 -40.08
N THR A 336 -39.09 34.10 -39.53
CA THR A 336 -40.03 33.22 -38.83
C THR A 336 -39.41 32.71 -37.54
N CYS A 337 -40.19 32.78 -36.44
CA CYS A 337 -39.86 32.33 -35.07
C CYS A 337 -39.38 30.86 -34.98
N ARG A 338 -39.44 30.10 -36.08
CA ARG A 338 -38.93 28.74 -36.24
C ARG A 338 -37.42 28.61 -36.04
N TRP A 339 -36.64 29.62 -36.42
CA TRP A 339 -35.17 29.59 -36.28
C TRP A 339 -34.72 29.82 -34.84
N ILE A 340 -35.35 30.76 -34.14
CA ILE A 340 -35.10 31.02 -32.71
C ILE A 340 -35.45 29.77 -31.89
N GLY A 341 -36.59 29.12 -32.18
CA GLY A 341 -36.97 27.87 -31.53
C GLY A 341 -35.99 26.72 -31.80
N PHE A 342 -35.48 26.56 -33.01
CA PHE A 342 -34.51 25.51 -33.37
C PHE A 342 -33.13 25.72 -32.74
N TYR A 343 -32.62 26.95 -32.71
CA TYR A 343 -31.34 27.27 -32.06
C TYR A 343 -31.45 27.23 -30.53
N TRP A 344 -32.58 27.69 -29.97
CA TRP A 344 -32.87 27.53 -28.56
C TRP A 344 -33.00 26.06 -28.18
N LEU A 345 -33.71 25.25 -28.96
CA LEU A 345 -33.81 23.80 -28.74
C LEU A 345 -32.44 23.11 -28.85
N LYS A 346 -31.62 23.44 -29.85
CA LYS A 346 -30.23 22.95 -29.92
C LYS A 346 -29.40 23.35 -28.70
N TRP A 347 -29.54 24.59 -28.23
CA TRP A 347 -28.82 25.07 -27.06
C TRP A 347 -29.27 24.34 -25.78
N VAL A 348 -30.58 24.14 -25.60
CA VAL A 348 -31.15 23.42 -24.45
C VAL A 348 -30.86 21.92 -24.48
N VAL A 349 -30.90 21.28 -25.65
CA VAL A 349 -30.74 19.81 -25.79
C VAL A 349 -29.27 19.39 -25.88
N ILE A 350 -28.38 20.25 -26.37
CA ILE A 350 -26.98 19.88 -26.62
C ILE A 350 -26.03 20.73 -25.76
N THR A 351 -26.07 22.05 -25.90
CA THR A 351 -25.04 22.92 -25.28
C THR A 351 -25.17 23.01 -23.75
N ALA A 352 -26.39 23.17 -23.22
CA ALA A 352 -26.65 23.27 -21.79
C ALA A 352 -26.28 21.99 -21.03
N PRO A 353 -26.63 20.76 -21.49
CA PRO A 353 -26.15 19.53 -20.89
C PRO A 353 -24.63 19.40 -20.88
N VAL A 354 -23.93 19.86 -21.93
CA VAL A 354 -22.46 19.82 -21.95
C VAL A 354 -21.85 20.79 -20.94
N TRP A 355 -22.45 21.97 -20.72
CA TRP A 355 -22.06 22.88 -19.62
C TRP A 355 -22.29 22.24 -18.25
N LEU A 356 -23.43 21.57 -18.05
CA LEU A 356 -23.73 20.84 -16.82
C LEU A 356 -22.75 19.68 -16.59
N LEU A 357 -22.44 18.88 -17.62
CA LEU A 357 -21.45 17.79 -17.56
C LEU A 357 -20.05 18.33 -17.23
N SER A 358 -19.66 19.44 -17.85
CA SER A 358 -18.39 20.10 -17.56
C SER A 358 -18.33 20.57 -16.10
N GLY A 359 -19.41 21.20 -15.60
CA GLY A 359 -19.51 21.63 -14.21
C GLY A 359 -19.50 20.47 -13.23
N TYR A 360 -20.22 19.39 -13.52
CA TYR A 360 -20.24 18.18 -12.70
C TYR A 360 -18.84 17.54 -12.62
N CYS A 361 -18.15 17.36 -13.75
CA CYS A 361 -16.77 16.84 -13.77
C CYS A 361 -15.81 17.77 -13.01
N PHE A 362 -15.99 19.09 -13.10
CA PHE A 362 -15.24 20.05 -12.31
C PHE A 362 -15.51 19.90 -10.81
N GLY A 363 -16.75 19.68 -10.39
CA GLY A 363 -17.11 19.39 -9.00
C GLY A 363 -16.48 18.11 -8.46
N LEU A 364 -16.36 17.07 -9.29
CA LEU A 364 -15.66 15.82 -8.93
C LEU A 364 -14.19 16.05 -8.53
N SER A 365 -13.58 17.16 -8.96
CA SER A 365 -12.18 17.44 -8.63
C SER A 365 -11.88 17.47 -7.13
N ILE A 366 -12.84 17.87 -6.29
CA ILE A 366 -12.64 17.96 -4.84
C ILE A 366 -12.67 16.59 -4.14
N TYR A 367 -13.29 15.60 -4.78
CA TYR A 367 -13.40 14.22 -4.28
C TYR A 367 -12.28 13.29 -4.77
N SER A 368 -11.45 13.76 -5.69
CA SER A 368 -10.28 13.04 -6.16
C SER A 368 -9.05 13.50 -5.37
N TYR A 369 -7.92 13.69 -6.06
CA TYR A 369 -6.62 13.94 -5.45
C TYR A 369 -6.36 15.43 -5.17
N LYS A 370 -5.83 15.74 -3.97
CA LYS A 370 -5.67 17.12 -3.44
C LYS A 370 -4.98 18.14 -4.36
N PRO A 371 -3.92 17.82 -5.13
CA PRO A 371 -3.34 18.74 -6.11
C PRO A 371 -4.35 19.35 -7.09
N LEU A 372 -5.45 18.64 -7.37
CA LEU A 372 -6.51 19.14 -8.24
C LEU A 372 -7.33 20.28 -7.61
N TYR A 373 -7.18 20.55 -6.31
CA TYR A 373 -7.82 21.69 -5.64
C TYR A 373 -7.32 23.05 -6.17
N LEU A 374 -6.17 23.09 -6.85
CA LEU A 374 -5.69 24.30 -7.54
C LEU A 374 -6.35 24.52 -8.91
N PHE A 375 -7.06 23.52 -9.44
CA PHE A 375 -7.70 23.60 -10.75
C PHE A 375 -8.78 24.70 -10.84
N PRO A 376 -9.66 24.89 -9.84
CA PRO A 376 -10.58 26.01 -9.81
C PRO A 376 -9.91 27.39 -9.90
N GLY A 377 -8.81 27.59 -9.16
CA GLY A 377 -8.04 28.84 -9.21
C GLY A 377 -7.44 29.08 -10.59
N PHE A 378 -6.85 28.06 -11.20
CA PHE A 378 -6.35 28.12 -12.57
C PHE A 378 -7.44 28.50 -13.57
N LEU A 379 -8.59 27.80 -13.55
CA LEU A 379 -9.67 28.06 -14.50
C LEU A 379 -10.21 29.49 -14.32
N GLY A 380 -10.36 29.97 -13.09
CA GLY A 380 -10.74 31.35 -12.79
C GLY A 380 -9.77 32.37 -13.39
N VAL A 381 -8.47 32.21 -13.17
CA VAL A 381 -7.43 33.10 -13.74
C VAL A 381 -7.45 33.06 -15.27
N PHE A 382 -7.55 31.87 -15.86
CA PHE A 382 -7.67 31.71 -17.31
C PHE A 382 -8.87 32.49 -17.88
N LEU A 383 -10.04 32.37 -17.23
CA LEU A 383 -11.26 33.08 -17.64
C LEU A 383 -11.13 34.60 -17.47
N ILE A 384 -10.51 35.08 -16.39
CA ILE A 384 -10.26 36.51 -16.19
C ILE A 384 -9.36 37.07 -17.30
N ILE A 385 -8.24 36.40 -17.60
CA ILE A 385 -7.34 36.84 -18.68
C ILE A 385 -8.08 36.82 -20.03
N ARG A 386 -8.87 35.78 -20.31
CA ARG A 386 -9.67 35.70 -21.54
C ARG A 386 -10.77 36.75 -21.59
N PHE A 387 -11.38 37.11 -20.48
CA PHE A 387 -12.34 38.21 -20.39
C PHE A 387 -11.68 39.55 -20.68
N ILE A 388 -10.47 39.79 -20.18
CA ILE A 388 -9.70 41.01 -20.47
C ILE A 388 -9.38 41.10 -21.97
N ILE A 389 -8.96 39.98 -22.59
CA ILE A 389 -8.61 39.94 -24.03
C ILE A 389 -9.87 39.98 -24.92
N GLN A 390 -10.96 39.33 -24.53
CA GLN A 390 -12.20 39.17 -25.32
C GLN A 390 -13.44 39.39 -24.44
N ARG A 391 -13.73 40.64 -24.07
CA ARG A 391 -14.84 41.01 -23.15
C ARG A 391 -16.21 40.45 -23.55
N GLN A 392 -16.45 40.36 -24.86
CA GLN A 392 -17.70 39.82 -25.42
C GLN A 392 -17.90 38.35 -25.02
N MET A 393 -16.83 37.57 -24.87
CA MET A 393 -16.87 36.14 -24.58
C MET A 393 -17.65 35.79 -23.30
N LEU A 394 -17.45 36.55 -22.23
CA LEU A 394 -18.10 36.31 -20.94
C LEU A 394 -19.58 36.69 -20.96
N ARG A 395 -19.91 37.85 -21.54
CA ARG A 395 -21.30 38.31 -21.72
C ARG A 395 -22.10 37.30 -22.51
N TRP A 396 -21.49 36.78 -23.56
CA TRP A 396 -22.13 35.77 -24.37
C TRP A 396 -22.34 34.51 -23.52
N ASN A 397 -21.32 33.91 -22.91
CA ASN A 397 -21.43 32.57 -22.30
C ASN A 397 -21.94 32.57 -20.84
N LEU A 398 -22.46 33.69 -20.34
CA LEU A 398 -22.85 33.85 -18.93
C LEU A 398 -23.78 32.75 -18.44
N ILE A 399 -24.85 32.43 -19.18
CA ILE A 399 -25.79 31.37 -18.77
C ILE A 399 -25.08 30.01 -18.71
N GLY A 400 -24.20 29.71 -19.67
CA GLY A 400 -23.39 28.49 -19.66
C GLY A 400 -22.46 28.41 -18.45
N PHE A 401 -21.81 29.53 -18.09
CA PHE A 401 -20.99 29.61 -16.88
C PHE A 401 -21.80 29.48 -15.60
N CYS A 402 -23.02 30.01 -15.55
CA CYS A 402 -23.94 29.79 -14.43
C CYS A 402 -24.32 28.30 -14.32
N LEU A 403 -24.69 27.65 -15.43
CA LEU A 403 -25.00 26.21 -15.43
C LEU A 403 -23.79 25.37 -14.99
N PHE A 404 -22.60 25.69 -15.49
CA PHE A 404 -21.35 25.09 -15.07
C PHE A 404 -21.13 25.26 -13.56
N GLY A 405 -21.25 26.47 -13.04
CA GLY A 405 -21.07 26.78 -11.62
C GLY A 405 -22.09 26.09 -10.73
N ILE A 406 -23.35 26.03 -11.17
CA ILE A 406 -24.44 25.33 -10.48
C ILE A 406 -24.14 23.83 -10.39
N ALA A 407 -23.81 23.18 -11.52
CA ALA A 407 -23.48 21.75 -11.52
C ALA A 407 -22.21 21.45 -10.71
N ALA A 408 -21.20 22.31 -10.79
CA ALA A 408 -19.98 22.22 -9.98
C ALA A 408 -20.29 22.31 -8.49
N TYR A 409 -21.11 23.28 -8.08
CA TYR A 409 -21.53 23.45 -6.70
C TYR A 409 -22.31 22.24 -6.19
N PHE A 410 -23.35 21.80 -6.91
CA PHE A 410 -24.17 20.67 -6.48
C PHE A 410 -23.35 19.37 -6.37
N CYS A 411 -22.41 19.15 -7.27
CA CYS A 411 -21.49 18.01 -7.15
C CYS A 411 -20.57 18.17 -5.93
N ALA A 412 -19.93 19.32 -5.76
CA ALA A 412 -18.96 19.57 -4.69
C ALA A 412 -19.58 19.86 -3.30
N ARG A 413 -20.92 20.00 -3.22
CA ARG A 413 -21.63 20.54 -2.04
C ARG A 413 -21.24 19.83 -0.75
N GLU A 414 -21.37 18.50 -0.72
CA GLU A 414 -21.12 17.72 0.50
C GLU A 414 -19.68 17.89 1.01
N MET A 415 -18.69 17.89 0.11
CA MET A 415 -17.29 18.13 0.50
C MET A 415 -17.03 19.58 0.93
N LEU A 416 -17.71 20.56 0.33
CA LEU A 416 -17.61 21.96 0.74
C LEU A 416 -18.24 22.20 2.11
N GLU A 417 -19.35 21.54 2.41
CA GLU A 417 -19.99 21.53 3.73
C GLU A 417 -19.08 20.87 4.76
N PHE A 418 -18.54 19.68 4.47
CA PHE A 418 -17.56 19.02 5.33
C PHE A 418 -16.33 19.91 5.62
N ARG A 419 -15.77 20.57 4.59
CA ARG A 419 -14.64 21.49 4.78
C ARG A 419 -15.01 22.68 5.68
N ARG A 420 -16.24 23.16 5.61
CA ARG A 420 -16.73 24.27 6.43
C ARG A 420 -16.85 23.85 7.90
N GLU A 421 -17.31 22.63 8.14
CA GLU A 421 -17.49 22.05 9.49
C GLU A 421 -16.16 21.58 10.11
N HIS A 422 -15.25 21.03 9.29
CA HIS A 422 -13.99 20.43 9.72
C HIS A 422 -12.76 20.98 8.95
N PRO A 423 -12.49 22.30 9.02
CA PRO A 423 -11.43 22.93 8.23
C PRO A 423 -10.02 22.43 8.57
N GLU A 424 -9.77 22.11 9.84
CA GLU A 424 -8.47 21.61 10.32
C GLU A 424 -8.18 20.21 9.78
N VAL A 425 -9.14 19.28 9.91
CA VAL A 425 -9.05 17.90 9.42
C VAL A 425 -8.86 17.86 7.90
N PHE A 426 -9.60 18.69 7.18
CA PHE A 426 -9.47 18.79 5.72
C PHE A 426 -8.06 19.24 5.27
N SER A 427 -7.49 20.20 6.00
CA SER A 427 -6.22 20.87 5.65
C SER A 427 -4.97 20.25 6.27
N GLU A 428 -5.12 19.34 7.23
CA GLU A 428 -4.04 18.73 8.01
C GLU A 428 -2.89 18.21 7.12
N ARG A 429 -3.21 17.32 6.17
CA ARG A 429 -2.20 16.75 5.28
C ARG A 429 -1.51 17.80 4.40
N LEU A 430 -2.24 18.83 3.95
CA LEU A 430 -1.67 19.92 3.16
C LEU A 430 -0.68 20.73 4.02
N ASN A 431 -1.02 20.96 5.28
CA ASN A 431 -0.15 21.64 6.23
C ASN A 431 1.11 20.85 6.56
N MET A 432 1.02 19.52 6.67
CA MET A 432 2.18 18.64 6.93
C MET A 432 3.20 18.61 5.79
N VAL A 433 2.76 18.72 4.54
CA VAL A 433 3.63 18.55 3.37
C VAL A 433 4.08 19.86 2.73
N SER A 434 3.51 21.00 3.13
CA SER A 434 3.82 22.31 2.56
C SER A 434 5.18 22.81 3.06
N ILE A 435 6.08 23.21 2.14
CA ILE A 435 7.37 23.80 2.53
C ILE A 435 7.19 25.08 3.36
N LEU A 436 6.11 25.82 3.15
CA LEU A 436 5.87 27.12 3.79
C LEU A 436 5.68 27.02 5.31
N ASN A 437 5.36 25.82 5.82
CA ASN A 437 5.14 25.57 7.25
C ASN A 437 6.41 25.10 7.97
N PHE A 438 7.52 24.92 7.27
CA PHE A 438 8.81 24.58 7.89
C PHE A 438 9.67 25.83 8.01
N SER A 439 10.27 26.05 9.19
CA SER A 439 11.29 27.06 9.41
C SER A 439 12.67 26.41 9.46
N GLU A 440 13.54 26.73 8.49
CA GLU A 440 14.97 26.41 8.57
C GLU A 440 15.75 27.69 8.89
N PRO A 441 16.70 27.66 9.85
CA PRO A 441 17.42 28.87 10.30
C PRO A 441 18.20 29.58 9.19
N TRP A 442 18.61 28.87 8.14
CA TRP A 442 19.56 29.34 7.12
C TRP A 442 18.94 29.56 5.73
N LYS A 443 17.64 29.29 5.53
CA LYS A 443 17.01 29.42 4.21
C LYS A 443 15.57 29.94 4.26
N ASN A 444 15.33 31.04 3.57
CA ASN A 444 13.98 31.58 3.43
C ASN A 444 13.11 30.78 2.44
N ASN A 445 11.80 31.02 2.46
CA ASN A 445 10.84 30.32 1.60
C ASN A 445 11.13 30.49 0.10
N TRP A 446 11.63 31.64 -0.33
CA TRP A 446 11.97 31.90 -1.74
C TRP A 446 13.11 31.02 -2.25
N GLY A 447 14.16 30.86 -1.44
CA GLY A 447 15.26 29.95 -1.78
C GLY A 447 14.79 28.51 -1.92
N ARG A 448 13.84 28.07 -1.10
CA ARG A 448 13.28 26.71 -1.15
C ARG A 448 12.39 26.49 -2.38
N ILE A 449 11.55 27.47 -2.71
CA ILE A 449 10.73 27.45 -3.93
C ILE A 449 11.65 27.36 -5.16
N TRP A 450 12.74 28.13 -5.21
CA TRP A 450 13.67 28.12 -6.32
C TRP A 450 14.38 26.76 -6.48
N ASP A 451 14.88 26.20 -5.39
CA ASP A 451 15.46 24.85 -5.38
C ASP A 451 14.47 23.81 -5.90
N ASN A 452 13.26 23.80 -5.34
CA ASN A 452 12.22 22.86 -5.72
C ASN A 452 11.85 23.01 -7.20
N LEU A 453 11.78 24.24 -7.72
CA LEU A 453 11.52 24.51 -9.14
C LEU A 453 12.65 23.98 -10.04
N LEU A 454 13.92 24.18 -9.66
CA LEU A 454 15.07 23.68 -10.40
C LEU A 454 15.12 22.14 -10.42
N VAL A 455 14.89 21.52 -9.26
CA VAL A 455 14.84 20.05 -9.12
C VAL A 455 13.65 19.47 -9.90
N SER A 456 12.50 20.14 -9.85
CA SER A 456 11.30 19.79 -10.64
C SER A 456 11.55 19.81 -12.15
N TYR A 457 12.30 20.80 -12.65
CA TYR A 457 12.69 20.84 -14.06
C TYR A 457 13.67 19.70 -14.43
N ARG A 458 14.66 19.44 -13.58
CA ARG A 458 15.65 18.36 -13.78
C ARG A 458 14.99 16.98 -13.79
N MET A 459 13.85 16.81 -13.11
CA MET A 459 13.07 15.58 -13.05
C MET A 459 12.73 15.00 -14.42
N PHE A 460 12.47 15.85 -15.40
CA PHE A 460 12.05 15.39 -16.72
C PHE A 460 13.18 14.77 -17.54
N HIS A 461 14.42 15.24 -17.37
CA HIS A 461 15.53 14.97 -18.30
C HIS A 461 16.78 14.37 -17.66
N ILE A 462 17.06 14.70 -16.40
CA ILE A 462 18.36 14.44 -15.77
C ILE A 462 18.20 13.50 -14.58
N ARG A 463 17.41 13.91 -13.59
CA ARG A 463 17.31 13.20 -12.31
C ARG A 463 15.90 13.27 -11.76
N GLY A 464 15.19 12.15 -11.81
CA GLY A 464 13.80 12.04 -11.36
C GLY A 464 13.63 11.83 -9.86
N ASP A 465 12.40 11.50 -9.48
CA ASP A 465 12.00 11.10 -8.14
C ASP A 465 12.82 9.88 -7.66
N ILE A 466 13.15 9.88 -6.37
CA ILE A 466 13.89 8.80 -5.72
C ILE A 466 13.00 7.61 -5.36
N ASN A 467 11.70 7.82 -5.23
CA ASN A 467 10.78 6.83 -4.71
C ASN A 467 10.62 5.67 -5.72
N PRO A 468 11.04 4.43 -5.37
CA PRO A 468 11.00 3.28 -6.28
C PRO A 468 9.58 2.85 -6.68
N ARG A 469 8.55 3.33 -5.95
CA ARG A 469 7.14 3.12 -6.30
C ARG A 469 6.69 3.96 -7.50
N HIS A 470 7.44 5.01 -7.83
CA HIS A 470 7.03 6.01 -8.81
C HIS A 470 7.71 5.82 -10.16
N ASN A 471 8.97 5.41 -10.14
CA ASN A 471 9.82 5.10 -11.29
C ASN A 471 11.07 4.39 -10.76
N PHE A 472 12.02 4.07 -11.65
CA PHE A 472 13.38 3.83 -11.24
C PHE A 472 13.94 5.02 -10.42
N PRO A 473 14.49 4.76 -9.22
CA PRO A 473 15.09 5.81 -8.41
C PRO A 473 16.07 6.66 -9.21
N TYR A 474 15.85 7.98 -9.20
CA TYR A 474 16.64 8.99 -9.89
C TYR A 474 16.58 8.96 -11.43
N ALA A 475 15.95 7.97 -12.07
CA ALA A 475 15.81 7.99 -13.51
C ALA A 475 14.91 9.15 -13.94
N PRO A 476 15.19 9.81 -15.09
CA PRO A 476 14.32 10.85 -15.62
C PRO A 476 12.87 10.37 -15.76
N MET A 477 11.88 11.24 -15.62
CA MET A 477 10.47 10.81 -15.68
C MET A 477 9.94 10.64 -17.09
N THR A 478 10.52 11.35 -18.05
CA THR A 478 10.14 11.23 -19.45
C THR A 478 11.09 10.30 -20.19
N HIS A 479 10.55 9.53 -21.14
CA HIS A 479 11.36 8.85 -22.14
C HIS A 479 12.15 9.89 -22.95
N PRO A 480 13.40 9.61 -23.39
CA PRO A 480 14.21 10.55 -24.17
C PRO A 480 13.47 11.25 -25.32
N ILE A 481 12.61 10.51 -26.04
CA ILE A 481 11.76 11.08 -27.11
C ILE A 481 10.83 12.17 -26.57
N LEU A 482 10.07 11.88 -25.51
CA LEU A 482 9.19 12.88 -24.87
C LEU A 482 10.00 14.03 -24.27
N GLY A 483 11.11 13.72 -23.60
CA GLY A 483 12.04 14.70 -23.03
C GLY A 483 12.63 15.65 -24.07
N ALA A 484 12.72 15.25 -25.35
CA ALA A 484 13.10 16.15 -26.42
C ALA A 484 11.92 16.93 -27.00
N LEU A 485 10.76 16.31 -27.15
CA LEU A 485 9.60 16.90 -27.82
C LEU A 485 8.82 17.90 -26.95
N PHE A 486 8.62 17.63 -25.66
CA PHE A 486 7.78 18.51 -24.84
C PHE A 486 8.36 19.92 -24.62
N PRO A 487 9.68 20.14 -24.43
CA PRO A 487 10.23 21.49 -24.31
C PRO A 487 10.05 22.30 -25.59
N LEU A 488 10.03 21.62 -26.73
CA LEU A 488 9.77 22.23 -28.03
C LEU A 488 8.33 22.70 -28.12
N GLY A 489 7.36 21.82 -27.86
CA GLY A 489 5.95 22.22 -27.81
C GLY A 489 5.68 23.33 -26.79
N MET A 490 6.38 23.32 -25.65
CA MET A 490 6.36 24.41 -24.66
C MET A 490 6.87 25.72 -25.27
N ALA A 491 8.00 25.72 -25.98
CA ALA A 491 8.53 26.90 -26.66
C ALA A 491 7.54 27.45 -27.70
N TRP A 492 6.87 26.59 -28.45
CA TRP A 492 5.78 27.00 -29.35
C TRP A 492 4.60 27.62 -28.61
N ALA A 493 4.20 27.05 -27.47
CA ALA A 493 3.14 27.60 -26.64
C ALA A 493 3.54 28.97 -26.05
N LEU A 494 4.80 29.17 -25.66
CA LEU A 494 5.34 30.45 -25.19
C LEU A 494 5.32 31.52 -26.29
N VAL A 495 5.74 31.19 -27.52
CA VAL A 495 5.66 32.12 -28.66
C VAL A 495 4.20 32.48 -28.96
N ARG A 496 3.30 31.51 -28.81
CA ARG A 496 1.86 31.66 -29.07
C ARG A 496 1.03 31.82 -27.79
N TRP A 497 1.60 32.41 -26.73
CA TRP A 497 0.94 32.48 -25.42
C TRP A 497 -0.39 33.25 -25.43
N ARG A 498 -0.59 34.15 -26.40
CA ARG A 498 -1.84 34.91 -26.58
C ARG A 498 -2.98 34.08 -27.20
N THR A 499 -2.64 32.96 -27.83
CA THR A 499 -3.64 32.04 -28.39
C THR A 499 -4.39 31.31 -27.27
N ARG A 500 -5.63 30.85 -27.54
CA ARG A 500 -6.43 30.10 -26.57
C ARG A 500 -5.67 28.87 -26.05
N LEU A 501 -5.07 28.09 -26.96
CA LEU A 501 -4.32 26.88 -26.63
C LEU A 501 -3.01 27.17 -25.91
N GLY A 502 -2.25 28.19 -26.34
CA GLY A 502 -1.02 28.61 -25.68
C GLY A 502 -1.26 29.06 -24.24
N LEU A 503 -2.21 29.99 -24.03
CA LEU A 503 -2.58 30.47 -22.70
C LEU A 503 -3.07 29.35 -21.79
N PHE A 504 -3.98 28.51 -22.29
CA PHE A 504 -4.56 27.42 -21.51
C PHE A 504 -3.52 26.38 -21.11
N SER A 505 -2.70 25.91 -22.06
CA SER A 505 -1.69 24.87 -21.77
C SER A 505 -0.57 25.38 -20.86
N LEU A 506 -0.08 26.62 -21.05
CA LEU A 506 0.92 27.22 -20.16
C LEU A 506 0.38 27.45 -18.75
N GLY A 507 -0.85 27.97 -18.64
CA GLY A 507 -1.50 28.17 -17.35
C GLY A 507 -1.76 26.87 -16.62
N TRP A 508 -2.22 25.83 -17.32
CA TRP A 508 -2.42 24.50 -16.76
C TRP A 508 -1.10 23.94 -16.24
N PHE A 509 -0.06 23.89 -17.09
CA PHE A 509 1.25 23.37 -16.70
C PHE A 509 1.79 24.10 -15.47
N SER A 510 1.72 25.43 -15.46
CA SER A 510 2.22 26.24 -14.35
C SER A 510 1.45 25.98 -13.06
N ALA A 511 0.12 25.97 -13.11
CA ALA A 511 -0.73 25.77 -11.93
C ALA A 511 -0.58 24.35 -11.36
N MET A 512 -0.51 23.34 -12.22
CA MET A 512 -0.40 21.93 -11.81
C MET A 512 1.03 21.51 -11.47
N LEU A 513 2.03 22.35 -11.71
CA LEU A 513 3.41 22.18 -11.22
C LEU A 513 3.57 22.67 -9.76
N LEU A 514 2.76 23.64 -9.34
CA LEU A 514 2.82 24.24 -7.99
C LEU A 514 2.75 23.23 -6.84
N PRO A 515 1.89 22.19 -6.85
CA PRO A 515 1.80 21.23 -5.74
C PRO A 515 3.13 20.50 -5.46
N MET A 516 3.95 20.25 -6.48
CA MET A 516 5.28 19.69 -6.31
C MET A 516 6.27 20.75 -5.82
N VAL A 517 6.24 21.96 -6.39
CA VAL A 517 7.16 23.04 -6.03
C VAL A 517 6.95 23.51 -4.58
N LEU A 518 5.72 23.50 -4.09
CA LEU A 518 5.36 23.95 -2.75
C LEU A 518 5.42 22.84 -1.69
N SER A 519 5.94 21.65 -2.02
CA SER A 519 5.94 20.52 -1.10
C SER A 519 7.34 20.02 -0.74
N ILE A 520 7.46 19.43 0.46
CA ILE A 520 8.66 18.69 0.88
C ILE A 520 8.92 17.52 -0.08
N GLU A 521 10.15 17.01 -0.18
CA GLU A 521 10.47 15.86 -1.07
C GLU A 521 10.36 16.15 -2.59
N ALA A 522 10.55 17.40 -3.03
CA ALA A 522 10.71 17.65 -4.47
C ALA A 522 12.01 16.98 -4.98
N PRO A 523 12.00 16.33 -6.16
CA PRO A 523 10.86 16.20 -7.07
C PRO A 523 9.94 15.05 -6.64
N ASN A 524 8.63 15.28 -6.64
CA ASN A 524 7.63 14.27 -6.29
C ASN A 524 6.62 14.12 -7.42
N VAL A 525 6.66 12.99 -8.12
CA VAL A 525 5.83 12.81 -9.33
C VAL A 525 4.38 12.52 -9.06
N LEU A 526 4.04 12.00 -7.88
CA LEU A 526 2.64 11.81 -7.49
C LEU A 526 1.97 13.19 -7.43
N ARG A 527 2.63 14.19 -6.82
CA ARG A 527 2.10 15.55 -6.67
C ARG A 527 2.03 16.35 -7.98
N SER A 528 2.81 15.97 -9.00
CA SER A 528 2.80 16.64 -10.31
C SER A 528 2.04 15.87 -11.39
N ILE A 529 1.32 14.79 -11.06
CA ILE A 529 0.67 13.91 -12.06
C ILE A 529 -0.28 14.64 -13.02
N CYS A 530 -0.91 15.73 -12.57
CA CYS A 530 -1.85 16.52 -13.37
C CYS A 530 -1.21 17.29 -14.54
N ILE A 531 0.12 17.35 -14.66
CA ILE A 531 0.80 17.99 -15.82
C ILE A 531 0.93 17.05 -17.03
N ILE A 532 0.76 15.73 -16.84
CA ILE A 532 0.94 14.72 -17.89
C ILE A 532 0.17 15.03 -19.18
N PRO A 533 -1.13 15.42 -19.13
CA PRO A 533 -1.88 15.76 -20.35
C PRO A 533 -1.22 16.88 -21.17
N VAL A 534 -0.63 17.87 -20.51
CA VAL A 534 0.04 19.00 -21.17
C VAL A 534 1.38 18.59 -21.77
N ILE A 535 2.15 17.72 -21.09
CA ILE A 535 3.38 17.15 -21.64
C ILE A 535 3.07 16.38 -22.94
N CYS A 536 2.00 15.58 -22.94
CA CYS A 536 1.56 14.84 -24.13
C CYS A 536 1.07 15.77 -25.24
N LEU A 537 0.29 16.81 -24.90
CA LEU A 537 -0.15 17.86 -25.84
C LEU A 537 1.03 18.53 -26.54
N TRP A 538 2.01 19.03 -25.77
CA TRP A 538 3.17 19.74 -26.32
C TRP A 538 4.05 18.81 -27.16
N SER A 539 4.24 17.57 -26.71
CA SER A 539 4.99 16.56 -27.49
C SER A 539 4.29 16.22 -28.80
N ALA A 540 2.96 16.10 -28.77
CA ALA A 540 2.15 15.84 -29.96
C ALA A 540 2.22 17.00 -30.95
N ILE A 541 2.12 18.26 -30.48
CA ILE A 541 2.28 19.44 -31.34
C ILE A 541 3.67 19.43 -31.99
N ALA A 542 4.72 19.18 -31.23
CA ALA A 542 6.08 19.17 -31.77
C ALA A 542 6.30 18.12 -32.85
N LEU A 543 5.84 16.88 -32.62
CA LEU A 543 5.99 15.80 -33.59
C LEU A 543 5.07 15.97 -34.81
N ARG A 544 3.84 16.47 -34.60
CA ARG A 544 2.92 16.82 -35.68
C ARG A 544 3.50 17.94 -36.56
N GLN A 545 4.12 18.94 -35.95
CA GLN A 545 4.78 20.02 -36.67
C GLN A 545 5.95 19.50 -37.52
N PHE A 546 6.72 18.55 -37.00
CA PHE A 546 7.76 17.86 -37.76
C PHE A 546 7.21 17.16 -39.01
N GLY A 547 6.13 16.38 -38.89
CA GLY A 547 5.49 15.71 -40.04
C GLY A 547 5.00 16.69 -41.12
N LEU A 548 4.46 17.84 -40.71
CA LEU A 548 4.01 18.89 -41.63
C LEU A 548 5.15 19.60 -42.37
N CYS A 549 6.36 19.64 -41.81
CA CYS A 549 7.52 20.23 -42.50
C CYS A 549 7.79 19.51 -43.81
N PHE A 550 7.75 18.18 -43.83
CA PHE A 550 7.99 17.40 -45.05
C PHE A 550 6.94 17.66 -46.13
N LEU A 551 5.69 17.90 -45.74
CA LEU A 551 4.61 18.29 -46.66
C LEU A 551 4.85 19.68 -47.28
N VAL A 552 5.18 20.68 -46.45
CA VAL A 552 5.45 22.05 -46.92
C VAL A 552 6.71 22.10 -47.80
N LEU A 553 7.78 21.42 -47.37
CA LEU A 553 9.02 21.28 -48.14
C LEU A 553 8.75 20.64 -49.50
N ALA A 554 7.93 19.59 -49.54
CA ALA A 554 7.56 18.91 -50.77
C ALA A 554 6.77 19.79 -51.75
N GLU A 555 5.86 20.63 -51.25
CA GLU A 555 5.09 21.57 -52.09
C GLU A 555 5.94 22.74 -52.60
N ASP A 556 6.81 23.30 -51.75
CA ASP A 556 7.63 24.48 -52.09
C ASP A 556 8.78 24.14 -53.05
N TRP A 557 9.37 22.94 -52.95
CA TRP A 557 10.53 22.52 -53.75
C TRP A 557 10.20 21.85 -55.08
N LEU A 558 9.04 21.18 -55.17
CA LEU A 558 8.67 20.37 -56.33
C LEU A 558 7.29 20.76 -56.87
N PRO A 559 7.05 22.05 -57.17
CA PRO A 559 5.76 22.50 -57.68
C PRO A 559 5.43 21.74 -58.97
N GLY A 560 4.25 21.09 -59.01
CA GLY A 560 3.77 20.32 -60.15
C GLY A 560 4.11 18.82 -60.17
N ARG A 561 5.00 18.31 -59.29
CA ARG A 561 5.35 16.88 -59.21
C ARG A 561 4.63 16.17 -58.06
N LYS A 562 3.30 16.03 -58.19
CA LYS A 562 2.40 15.47 -57.14
C LYS A 562 2.80 14.10 -56.60
N TRP A 563 3.44 13.24 -57.40
CA TRP A 563 3.89 11.92 -56.95
C TRP A 563 5.11 11.99 -56.01
N LEU A 564 6.07 12.87 -56.32
CA LEU A 564 7.28 13.04 -55.51
C LEU A 564 6.95 13.74 -54.18
N SER A 565 6.01 14.69 -54.20
CA SER A 565 5.51 15.32 -52.97
C SER A 565 4.72 14.36 -52.08
N GLY A 566 3.89 13.50 -52.67
CA GLY A 566 3.21 12.42 -51.95
C GLY A 566 4.18 11.41 -51.33
N THR A 567 5.30 11.10 -52.00
CA THR A 567 6.33 10.19 -51.49
C THR A 567 7.06 10.79 -50.27
N LEU A 568 7.47 12.06 -50.33
CA LEU A 568 8.11 12.75 -49.21
C LEU A 568 7.19 12.88 -48.00
N ALA A 569 5.91 13.16 -48.22
CA ALA A 569 4.88 13.13 -47.18
C ALA A 569 4.75 11.74 -46.54
N GLY A 570 4.73 10.69 -47.37
CA GLY A 570 4.69 9.30 -46.91
C GLY A 570 5.89 8.94 -46.02
N ILE A 571 7.09 9.41 -46.37
CA ILE A 571 8.31 9.22 -45.57
C ILE A 571 8.19 9.91 -44.20
N GLY A 572 7.70 11.16 -44.15
CA GLY A 572 7.50 11.89 -42.90
C GLY A 572 6.51 11.20 -41.95
N TRP A 573 5.40 10.67 -42.50
CA TRP A 573 4.43 9.89 -41.72
C TRP A 573 4.96 8.52 -41.30
N ALA A 574 5.71 7.83 -42.16
CA ALA A 574 6.37 6.58 -41.82
C ALA A 574 7.39 6.76 -40.69
N PHE A 575 8.16 7.86 -40.71
CA PHE A 575 9.07 8.22 -39.63
C PHE A 575 8.33 8.54 -38.32
N THR A 576 7.21 9.25 -38.40
CA THR A 576 6.35 9.52 -37.24
C THR A 576 5.84 8.22 -36.62
N LEU A 577 5.37 7.28 -37.44
CA LEU A 577 4.94 5.95 -37.00
C LEU A 577 6.11 5.12 -36.45
N PHE A 578 7.29 5.22 -37.04
CA PHE A 578 8.49 4.56 -36.53
C PHE A 578 8.85 5.08 -35.13
N LEU A 579 8.87 6.39 -34.91
CA LEU A 579 9.11 6.98 -33.58
C LEU A 579 8.06 6.55 -32.56
N ALA A 580 6.79 6.44 -32.97
CA ALA A 580 5.71 5.92 -32.14
C ALA A 580 5.98 4.49 -31.65
N VAL A 581 6.34 3.60 -32.58
CA VAL A 581 6.64 2.19 -32.27
C VAL A 581 7.89 2.06 -31.40
N VAL A 582 8.94 2.85 -31.70
CA VAL A 582 10.16 2.89 -30.87
C VAL A 582 9.84 3.37 -29.45
N PHE A 583 9.02 4.41 -29.32
CA PHE A 583 8.57 4.91 -28.01
C PHE A 583 7.83 3.82 -27.22
N TRP A 584 6.82 3.17 -27.81
CA TRP A 584 6.07 2.10 -27.14
C TRP A 584 6.94 0.91 -26.74
N ARG A 585 7.84 0.47 -27.63
CA ARG A 585 8.77 -0.61 -27.31
C ARG A 585 9.71 -0.21 -26.17
N GLY A 586 10.22 1.02 -26.18
CA GLY A 586 11.09 1.55 -25.13
C GLY A 586 10.37 1.62 -23.77
N GLU A 587 9.15 2.14 -23.73
CA GLU A 587 8.33 2.17 -22.51
C GLU A 587 8.00 0.76 -22.00
N TYR A 588 7.68 -0.19 -22.88
CA TYR A 588 7.47 -1.58 -22.51
C TYR A 588 8.71 -2.22 -21.88
N GLN A 589 9.89 -2.02 -22.48
CA GLN A 589 11.16 -2.53 -21.95
C GLN A 589 11.46 -1.91 -20.58
N LEU A 590 11.43 -0.58 -20.48
CA LEU A 590 11.73 0.13 -19.24
C LEU A 590 10.78 -0.26 -18.11
N PHE A 591 9.47 -0.38 -18.38
CA PHE A 591 8.49 -0.65 -17.34
C PHE A 591 8.37 -2.15 -16.99
N PHE A 592 8.08 -3.01 -17.97
CA PHE A 592 7.77 -4.43 -17.70
C PHE A 592 8.99 -5.33 -17.59
N ARG A 593 10.09 -5.02 -18.28
CA ARG A 593 11.30 -5.86 -18.24
C ARG A 593 12.30 -5.36 -17.22
N ASP A 594 12.49 -4.05 -17.16
CA ASP A 594 13.53 -3.49 -16.33
C ASP A 594 13.00 -3.09 -14.95
N GLN A 595 11.86 -2.39 -14.84
CA GLN A 595 11.41 -1.80 -13.57
C GLN A 595 10.69 -2.81 -12.67
N LEU A 596 9.62 -3.43 -13.17
CA LEU A 596 8.73 -4.28 -12.36
C LEU A 596 9.39 -5.55 -11.80
N PRO A 597 10.26 -6.29 -12.54
CA PRO A 597 10.83 -7.56 -12.05
C PRO A 597 11.98 -7.42 -11.05
N LYS A 598 12.22 -6.25 -10.48
CA LYS A 598 13.32 -6.02 -9.54
C LYS A 598 12.94 -6.21 -8.06
N PRO A 599 13.92 -6.36 -7.16
CA PRO A 599 13.66 -6.50 -5.73
C PRO A 599 12.98 -5.27 -5.09
N GLU A 600 13.24 -4.05 -5.58
CA GLU A 600 12.70 -2.85 -4.92
C GLU A 600 11.17 -2.78 -4.98
N PRO A 601 10.49 -3.00 -6.13
CA PRO A 601 9.03 -3.17 -6.15
C PRO A 601 8.52 -4.30 -5.26
N TYR A 602 9.25 -5.42 -5.11
CA TYR A 602 8.81 -6.51 -4.23
C TYR A 602 8.80 -6.06 -2.77
N LEU A 603 9.86 -5.39 -2.32
CA LEU A 603 10.02 -4.91 -0.95
C LEU A 603 9.03 -3.80 -0.57
N HIS A 604 8.68 -2.92 -1.52
CA HIS A 604 7.81 -1.78 -1.25
C HIS A 604 6.31 -2.06 -1.38
N TYR A 605 5.90 -3.18 -1.98
CA TYR A 605 4.49 -3.54 -2.20
C TYR A 605 4.02 -4.71 -1.33
N ASP A 606 4.61 -4.90 -0.14
CA ASP A 606 4.20 -5.92 0.84
C ASP A 606 4.02 -7.32 0.23
N ALA A 607 4.81 -7.63 -0.81
CA ALA A 607 4.63 -8.80 -1.66
C ALA A 607 4.76 -10.12 -0.86
N LYS A 608 5.61 -10.11 0.17
CA LYS A 608 5.73 -11.20 1.15
C LYS A 608 4.40 -11.64 1.75
N PHE A 609 3.51 -10.69 2.04
CA PHE A 609 2.20 -10.99 2.64
C PHE A 609 1.22 -11.50 1.60
N VAL A 610 1.35 -11.09 0.33
CA VAL A 610 0.57 -11.64 -0.77
C VAL A 610 0.98 -13.09 -1.06
N ASP A 611 2.29 -13.37 -1.10
CA ASP A 611 2.80 -14.73 -1.29
C ASP A 611 2.37 -15.63 -0.12
N MET A 612 2.40 -15.12 1.11
CA MET A 612 1.86 -15.84 2.26
C MET A 612 0.35 -16.06 2.17
N ALA A 613 -0.43 -15.07 1.72
CA ALA A 613 -1.89 -15.25 1.52
C ALA A 613 -2.19 -16.36 0.50
N ARG A 614 -1.45 -16.38 -0.62
CA ARG A 614 -1.58 -17.43 -1.65
C ARG A 614 -1.24 -18.79 -1.04
N PHE A 615 -0.11 -18.90 -0.36
CA PHE A 615 0.30 -20.13 0.31
C PHE A 615 -0.78 -20.64 1.27
N VAL A 616 -1.24 -19.78 2.19
CA VAL A 616 -2.24 -20.12 3.21
C VAL A 616 -3.56 -20.56 2.61
N ASN A 617 -4.06 -19.84 1.60
CA ASN A 617 -5.33 -20.16 0.94
C ASN A 617 -5.35 -21.52 0.25
N ASP A 618 -4.17 -22.03 -0.14
CA ASP A 618 -3.96 -23.32 -0.79
C ASP A 618 -3.77 -24.49 0.20
N GLN A 619 -3.54 -24.19 1.49
CA GLN A 619 -3.41 -25.21 2.52
C GLN A 619 -4.75 -25.58 3.18
N LYS A 620 -4.78 -26.74 3.83
CA LYS A 620 -5.82 -27.15 4.78
C LYS A 620 -5.18 -27.33 6.15
N GLY A 621 -5.90 -26.96 7.21
CA GLY A 621 -5.42 -27.07 8.58
C GLY A 621 -5.91 -25.93 9.47
N ASN A 622 -5.63 -26.05 10.76
CA ASN A 622 -5.71 -24.91 11.68
C ASN A 622 -4.41 -24.11 11.57
N PHE A 623 -4.53 -22.82 11.25
CA PHE A 623 -3.38 -21.94 11.00
C PHE A 623 -2.98 -21.17 12.26
N TYR A 624 -1.69 -21.23 12.54
CA TYR A 624 -1.05 -20.64 13.70
C TYR A 624 0.06 -19.71 13.20
N ALA A 625 -0.15 -18.39 13.13
CA ALA A 625 0.86 -17.45 12.62
C ALA A 625 1.26 -16.32 13.57
N VAL A 626 2.58 -16.14 13.71
CA VAL A 626 3.20 -15.13 14.59
C VAL A 626 2.66 -13.73 14.30
N SER A 627 2.51 -12.93 15.36
CA SER A 627 1.89 -11.58 15.39
C SER A 627 2.29 -10.58 14.29
N ASP A 628 3.44 -10.73 13.63
CA ASP A 628 3.85 -9.87 12.49
C ASP A 628 2.98 -10.09 11.23
N ALA A 629 2.42 -11.28 11.07
CA ALA A 629 1.45 -11.61 10.03
C ALA A 629 0.04 -11.18 10.45
N ASN A 630 -0.33 -11.51 11.68
CA ASN A 630 -1.71 -11.38 12.10
C ASN A 630 -2.10 -9.90 12.23
N GLY A 631 -3.14 -9.48 11.49
CA GLY A 631 -3.60 -8.08 11.49
C GLY A 631 -3.25 -7.29 10.23
N HIS A 632 -2.31 -7.76 9.40
CA HIS A 632 -1.86 -7.02 8.20
C HIS A 632 -2.99 -6.90 7.15
N ASN A 633 -3.21 -5.70 6.62
CA ASN A 633 -4.30 -5.39 5.70
C ASN A 633 -4.32 -6.32 4.47
N SER A 634 -3.17 -6.55 3.83
CA SER A 634 -3.07 -7.46 2.67
C SER A 634 -3.54 -8.89 2.97
N LEU A 635 -3.28 -9.41 4.18
CA LEU A 635 -3.72 -10.75 4.57
C LEU A 635 -5.21 -10.79 4.91
N LYS A 636 -5.73 -9.75 5.59
CA LYS A 636 -7.16 -9.62 5.89
C LYS A 636 -7.99 -9.56 4.61
N LEU A 637 -7.49 -8.85 3.60
CA LEU A 637 -8.15 -8.70 2.32
C LEU A 637 -8.09 -9.97 1.46
N LEU A 638 -6.93 -10.64 1.39
CA LEU A 638 -6.69 -11.70 0.41
C LEU A 638 -6.95 -13.13 0.92
N ASN A 639 -6.96 -13.35 2.24
CA ASN A 639 -7.26 -14.66 2.79
C ASN A 639 -8.78 -14.90 2.88
N LYS A 640 -9.18 -16.18 2.83
CA LYS A 640 -10.57 -16.55 3.10
C LYS A 640 -10.98 -16.13 4.52
N PRO A 641 -12.24 -15.71 4.74
CA PRO A 641 -12.73 -15.38 6.08
C PRO A 641 -12.53 -16.52 7.08
N GLY A 642 -12.12 -16.19 8.30
CA GLY A 642 -11.98 -17.18 9.39
C GLY A 642 -10.75 -18.09 9.31
N ILE A 643 -9.84 -17.88 8.35
CA ILE A 643 -8.56 -18.61 8.26
C ILE A 643 -7.69 -18.33 9.50
N TRP A 644 -7.60 -17.08 9.93
CA TRP A 644 -6.84 -16.67 11.11
C TRP A 644 -7.77 -16.65 12.31
N LYS A 645 -7.83 -17.75 13.05
CA LYS A 645 -8.72 -17.84 14.23
C LYS A 645 -8.12 -17.18 15.47
N ASN A 646 -6.80 -17.19 15.64
CA ASN A 646 -6.15 -16.78 16.90
C ASN A 646 -4.92 -15.88 16.69
N HIS A 647 -4.63 -15.02 17.69
CA HIS A 647 -3.38 -14.26 17.77
C HIS A 647 -2.27 -15.17 18.28
N LEU A 648 -1.41 -15.67 17.39
CA LEU A 648 -0.31 -16.52 17.84
C LEU A 648 0.68 -15.75 18.70
N PHE A 649 0.45 -15.84 20.00
CA PHE A 649 1.50 -15.94 20.98
C PHE A 649 1.92 -17.40 20.98
N LEU A 650 3.10 -17.68 20.40
CA LEU A 650 3.60 -19.05 20.23
C LEU A 650 3.55 -19.82 21.57
N GLN A 651 3.72 -19.13 22.70
CA GLN A 651 3.59 -19.66 24.06
C GLN A 651 2.15 -19.99 24.48
N GLN A 652 1.14 -19.25 24.02
CA GLN A 652 -0.27 -19.51 24.38
C GLN A 652 -0.93 -20.56 23.49
N GLU A 653 -0.39 -20.78 22.29
CA GLU A 653 -0.98 -21.64 21.25
C GLU A 653 -0.14 -22.90 20.97
N LEU A 654 0.84 -23.18 21.83
CA LEU A 654 1.54 -24.47 21.90
C LEU A 654 1.13 -25.21 23.17
N PRO A 655 0.87 -26.54 23.10
CA PRO A 655 0.69 -27.33 21.88
C PRO A 655 -0.57 -26.89 21.11
N ALA A 656 -0.65 -27.21 19.81
CA ALA A 656 -1.80 -26.97 18.95
C ALA A 656 -3.10 -27.53 19.58
N GLN A 657 -4.05 -26.64 19.88
CA GLN A 657 -5.38 -26.99 20.41
C GLN A 657 -6.44 -27.03 19.30
N GLY A 658 -7.45 -27.89 19.40
CA GLY A 658 -8.59 -27.96 18.46
C GLY A 658 -8.75 -29.30 17.73
N ASP A 659 -9.73 -29.36 16.81
CA ASP A 659 -10.27 -30.58 16.16
C ASP A 659 -9.25 -31.69 15.89
N GLU A 660 -9.54 -32.89 16.39
CA GLU A 660 -8.66 -34.06 16.38
C GLU A 660 -8.26 -34.50 14.97
N ASP A 661 -9.12 -34.25 13.96
CA ASP A 661 -8.95 -34.69 12.58
C ASP A 661 -8.25 -33.67 11.66
N ILE A 662 -7.80 -32.53 12.20
CA ILE A 662 -7.26 -31.43 11.40
C ILE A 662 -5.78 -31.17 11.73
N ASP A 663 -4.95 -31.15 10.70
CA ASP A 663 -3.53 -30.78 10.77
C ASP A 663 -3.35 -29.37 11.36
N ALA A 664 -2.28 -29.20 12.14
CA ALA A 664 -1.85 -27.88 12.60
C ALA A 664 -0.75 -27.34 11.67
N LEU A 665 -0.91 -26.10 11.19
CA LEU A 665 0.08 -25.44 10.36
C LEU A 665 0.60 -24.17 11.05
N TYR A 666 1.85 -24.22 11.51
CA TYR A 666 2.56 -23.09 12.08
C TYR A 666 3.26 -22.29 10.99
N ILE A 667 2.98 -20.99 10.90
CA ILE A 667 3.58 -20.06 9.93
C ILE A 667 4.37 -19.02 10.70
N ILE A 668 5.67 -19.01 10.46
CA ILE A 668 6.61 -18.20 11.23
C ILE A 668 7.26 -17.21 10.27
N MET A 669 6.85 -15.94 10.38
CA MET A 669 7.58 -14.84 9.77
C MET A 669 8.85 -14.59 10.60
N GLU A 670 10.01 -14.60 9.96
CA GLU A 670 11.29 -14.33 10.63
C GLU A 670 11.92 -13.06 10.06
N PRO A 671 12.42 -12.13 10.89
CA PRO A 671 13.65 -11.45 10.55
C PRO A 671 14.85 -12.39 10.80
N TRP A 672 15.96 -12.09 10.11
CA TRP A 672 17.23 -12.79 9.96
C TRP A 672 17.97 -13.36 11.20
N ASN A 673 17.38 -13.41 12.40
CA ASN A 673 18.05 -13.82 13.64
C ASN A 673 17.10 -14.40 14.72
N ARG A 674 16.08 -15.20 14.36
CA ARG A 674 15.29 -15.95 15.37
C ARG A 674 15.88 -17.35 15.59
N PRO A 675 15.82 -17.94 16.80
CA PRO A 675 16.18 -19.34 17.01
C PRO A 675 15.31 -20.23 16.12
N ASP A 676 15.85 -21.37 15.69
CA ASP A 676 15.14 -22.32 14.83
C ASP A 676 13.97 -22.94 15.60
N LYS A 677 12.79 -22.32 15.47
CA LYS A 677 11.54 -22.79 16.09
C LYS A 677 11.13 -24.18 15.61
N ARG A 678 11.79 -24.72 14.59
CA ARG A 678 11.67 -26.13 14.20
C ARG A 678 12.00 -27.06 15.37
N ARG A 679 13.09 -26.81 16.10
CA ARG A 679 13.53 -27.67 17.21
C ARG A 679 12.45 -27.78 18.29
N TRP A 680 11.69 -26.71 18.49
CA TRP A 680 10.58 -26.65 19.45
C TRP A 680 9.42 -27.54 19.04
N LEU A 681 9.03 -27.43 17.77
CA LEU A 681 7.97 -28.26 17.21
C LEU A 681 8.42 -29.73 17.17
N GLU A 682 9.68 -30.00 16.85
CA GLU A 682 10.27 -31.34 16.87
C GLU A 682 10.38 -31.92 18.29
N TRP A 683 10.63 -31.09 19.31
CA TRP A 683 10.60 -31.52 20.71
C TRP A 683 9.19 -31.97 21.12
N LEU A 684 8.18 -31.18 20.77
CA LEU A 684 6.79 -31.47 21.13
C LEU A 684 6.23 -32.65 20.34
N TYR A 685 6.41 -32.67 19.02
CA TYR A 685 5.71 -33.58 18.11
C TYR A 685 6.59 -34.64 17.46
N GLY A 686 7.89 -34.65 17.76
CA GLY A 686 8.85 -35.58 17.17
C GLY A 686 9.41 -35.13 15.80
N PRO A 687 10.35 -35.90 15.24
CA PRO A 687 10.96 -35.62 13.94
C PRO A 687 9.99 -35.68 12.74
N GLU A 688 8.76 -36.13 12.94
CA GLU A 688 7.70 -36.21 11.94
C GLU A 688 7.17 -34.82 11.51
N VAL A 689 7.54 -33.75 12.22
CA VAL A 689 7.22 -32.37 11.84
C VAL A 689 7.82 -32.02 10.49
N GLN A 690 6.95 -31.72 9.53
CA GLN A 690 7.37 -31.29 8.19
C GLN A 690 7.54 -29.77 8.19
N GLY A 691 8.59 -29.25 7.58
CA GLY A 691 8.72 -27.80 7.43
C GLY A 691 9.66 -27.37 6.31
N LYS A 692 9.39 -26.16 5.78
CA LYS A 692 10.14 -25.58 4.67
C LYS A 692 10.18 -24.06 4.77
N ASP A 693 11.28 -23.49 4.28
CA ASP A 693 11.44 -22.06 4.06
C ASP A 693 10.86 -21.66 2.70
N GLU A 694 9.92 -20.72 2.71
CA GLU A 694 9.45 -20.04 1.51
C GLU A 694 10.34 -18.84 1.21
N LYS A 695 10.69 -18.69 -0.07
CA LYS A 695 11.63 -17.68 -0.55
C LYS A 695 10.98 -16.77 -1.58
N ASP A 696 11.46 -15.54 -1.65
CA ASP A 696 11.06 -14.58 -2.67
C ASP A 696 11.63 -14.96 -4.05
N PRO A 697 11.17 -14.31 -5.14
CA PRO A 697 11.69 -14.55 -6.48
C PRO A 697 13.19 -14.30 -6.65
N PHE A 698 13.86 -13.71 -5.65
CA PHE A 698 15.28 -13.35 -5.63
C PHE A 698 16.11 -14.26 -4.70
N GLY A 699 15.47 -15.22 -4.03
CA GLY A 699 16.10 -16.23 -3.17
C GLY A 699 16.21 -15.86 -1.69
N ALA A 700 15.69 -14.70 -1.26
CA ALA A 700 15.66 -14.32 0.15
C ALA A 700 14.50 -15.04 0.88
N LYS A 701 14.74 -15.51 2.10
CA LYS A 701 13.71 -16.16 2.93
C LYS A 701 12.62 -15.16 3.32
N ILE A 702 11.36 -15.55 3.15
CA ILE A 702 10.19 -14.74 3.51
C ILE A 702 9.60 -15.22 4.84
N PHE A 703 9.23 -16.51 4.90
CA PHE A 703 8.65 -17.15 6.07
C PHE A 703 8.94 -18.65 6.06
N SER A 704 8.87 -19.27 7.22
CA SER A 704 8.91 -20.73 7.36
C SER A 704 7.51 -21.24 7.66
N TRP A 705 7.17 -22.44 7.20
CA TRP A 705 5.97 -23.14 7.65
C TRP A 705 6.32 -24.52 8.19
N PHE A 706 5.53 -24.97 9.17
CA PHE A 706 5.65 -26.30 9.78
C PHE A 706 4.28 -26.95 9.91
N ARG A 707 4.14 -28.18 9.40
CA ARG A 707 2.92 -28.97 9.47
C ARG A 707 3.08 -30.09 10.50
N ILE A 708 2.12 -30.17 11.41
CA ILE A 708 1.93 -31.28 12.33
C ILE A 708 0.68 -32.04 11.91
N PRO A 709 0.84 -33.28 11.42
CA PRO A 709 -0.27 -34.15 11.07
C PRO A 709 -1.22 -34.40 12.26
N ALA A 710 -2.52 -34.55 11.97
CA ALA A 710 -3.55 -34.82 12.97
C ALA A 710 -3.25 -36.05 13.85
N ASP A 711 -2.76 -37.15 13.26
CA ASP A 711 -2.39 -38.38 13.98
C ASP A 711 -1.20 -38.18 14.92
N ILE A 712 -0.19 -37.40 14.50
CA ILE A 712 0.96 -37.05 15.33
C ILE A 712 0.55 -36.13 16.49
N LYS A 713 -0.34 -35.17 16.23
CA LYS A 713 -0.93 -34.32 17.27
C LYS A 713 -1.65 -35.16 18.33
N MET A 714 -2.42 -36.16 17.90
CA MET A 714 -3.16 -37.05 18.80
C MET A 714 -2.25 -38.04 19.55
N LYS A 715 -1.21 -38.57 18.91
CA LYS A 715 -0.21 -39.45 19.52
C LYS A 715 0.42 -38.83 20.76
N HIS A 716 0.71 -37.53 20.71
CA HIS A 716 1.38 -36.79 21.77
C HIS A 716 0.43 -36.16 22.79
N ARG A 717 -0.87 -36.45 22.74
CA ARG A 717 -1.86 -35.95 23.70
C ARG A 717 -1.87 -36.81 24.97
N GLY A 718 -2.01 -36.17 26.12
CA GLY A 718 -2.12 -36.85 27.43
C GLY A 718 -0.77 -37.04 28.13
N PHE A 719 -0.58 -38.20 28.76
CA PHE A 719 0.60 -38.50 29.59
C PHE A 719 1.47 -39.58 28.95
N SER A 720 2.79 -39.36 28.93
CA SER A 720 3.71 -40.46 28.64
C SER A 720 3.83 -41.38 29.84
N LEU A 721 4.07 -42.66 29.57
CA LEU A 721 4.09 -43.72 30.56
C LEU A 721 5.37 -44.56 30.49
N GLU A 722 6.00 -44.72 31.64
CA GLU A 722 7.13 -45.62 31.86
C GLU A 722 6.74 -46.60 32.97
N VAL A 723 6.80 -47.90 32.68
CA VAL A 723 6.49 -48.96 33.66
C VAL A 723 7.75 -49.71 34.04
N ALA A 724 7.98 -49.88 35.33
CA ALA A 724 9.01 -50.74 35.89
C ALA A 724 8.37 -51.80 36.78
N ASP A 725 9.03 -52.96 36.92
CA ASP A 725 8.66 -53.94 37.93
C ASP A 725 8.90 -53.37 39.35
N ALA A 726 8.10 -53.77 40.33
CA ALA A 726 8.22 -53.32 41.71
C ALA A 726 9.54 -53.73 42.38
N SER A 727 10.24 -54.72 41.81
CA SER A 727 11.62 -55.11 42.20
C SER A 727 12.68 -54.07 41.79
N GLY A 728 12.40 -53.24 40.79
CA GLY A 728 13.34 -52.27 40.22
C GLY A 728 14.52 -52.88 39.45
N GLU A 729 14.55 -54.21 39.26
CA GLU A 729 15.68 -54.92 38.61
C GLU A 729 15.57 -54.98 37.07
N GLN A 730 14.38 -54.76 36.51
CA GLN A 730 14.16 -54.73 35.05
C GLN A 730 14.13 -53.30 34.50
N GLU A 731 14.65 -53.11 33.28
CA GLU A 731 14.59 -51.82 32.57
C GLU A 731 13.14 -51.36 32.38
N ALA A 732 12.91 -50.06 32.57
CA ALA A 732 11.59 -49.46 32.40
C ALA A 732 11.12 -49.57 30.94
N LYS A 733 9.91 -50.07 30.74
CA LYS A 733 9.27 -50.16 29.43
C LYS A 733 8.42 -48.92 29.17
N ILE A 734 8.59 -48.30 28.01
CA ILE A 734 7.73 -47.20 27.56
C ILE A 734 6.41 -47.76 27.02
N LEU A 735 5.29 -47.21 27.48
CA LEU A 735 3.94 -47.58 27.04
C LEU A 735 3.31 -46.47 26.17
N PRO A 736 2.23 -46.76 25.42
CA PRO A 736 1.42 -45.74 24.76
C PRO A 736 0.91 -44.69 25.74
N THR A 737 0.64 -43.49 25.24
CA THR A 737 0.11 -42.38 26.03
C THR A 737 -1.29 -42.68 26.54
N ILE A 738 -1.63 -42.12 27.70
CA ILE A 738 -2.99 -42.15 28.24
C ILE A 738 -3.62 -40.77 28.20
N PRO A 739 -4.90 -40.64 27.83
CA PRO A 739 -5.52 -39.33 27.65
C PRO A 739 -5.78 -38.59 28.96
N SER A 740 -5.92 -39.31 30.08
CA SER A 740 -6.17 -38.75 31.41
C SER A 740 -5.70 -39.68 32.53
N LEU A 741 -5.57 -39.14 33.74
CA LEU A 741 -5.25 -39.89 34.96
C LEU A 741 -6.48 -40.58 35.58
N SER A 742 -7.38 -41.09 34.73
CA SER A 742 -8.58 -41.83 35.10
C SER A 742 -8.59 -43.20 34.44
N PHE A 743 -7.72 -44.12 34.90
CA PHE A 743 -7.43 -45.39 34.24
C PHE A 743 -7.28 -46.56 35.22
N ASP A 744 -7.48 -47.77 34.73
CA ASP A 744 -7.04 -48.99 35.42
C ASP A 744 -5.81 -49.58 34.67
N PRO A 745 -4.65 -49.72 35.33
CA PRO A 745 -3.51 -50.43 34.75
C PRO A 745 -3.84 -51.84 34.24
N GLY A 746 -4.88 -52.50 34.78
CA GLY A 746 -5.38 -53.78 34.28
C GLY A 746 -5.89 -53.72 32.83
N ASP A 747 -6.52 -52.61 32.43
CA ASP A 747 -6.99 -52.39 31.04
C ASP A 747 -5.82 -52.27 30.06
N MET A 748 -4.63 -51.93 30.56
CA MET A 748 -3.38 -51.85 29.79
C MET A 748 -2.62 -53.18 29.74
N GLY A 749 -3.19 -54.26 30.31
CA GLY A 749 -2.56 -55.57 30.39
C GLY A 749 -1.41 -55.64 31.40
N LEU A 750 -1.37 -54.71 32.38
CA LEU A 750 -0.31 -54.66 33.40
C LEU A 750 -0.75 -55.41 34.68
N SER A 751 0.16 -56.20 35.27
CA SER A 751 -0.13 -57.13 36.37
C SER A 751 0.15 -56.59 37.78
N SER A 752 0.07 -57.47 38.79
CA SER A 752 -0.20 -57.15 40.21
C SER A 752 0.88 -56.40 40.98
N SER A 753 2.12 -56.28 40.49
CA SER A 753 3.12 -55.41 41.13
C SER A 753 3.94 -54.62 40.13
N LEU A 754 3.85 -53.30 40.18
CA LEU A 754 4.53 -52.40 39.24
C LEU A 754 4.73 -51.00 39.82
N VAL A 755 5.64 -50.25 39.22
CA VAL A 755 5.79 -48.81 39.38
C VAL A 755 5.54 -48.16 38.03
N LEU A 756 4.46 -47.38 37.93
CA LEU A 756 4.12 -46.60 36.76
C LEU A 756 4.51 -45.15 37.01
N LYS A 757 5.35 -44.60 36.16
CA LYS A 757 5.69 -43.17 36.15
C LYS A 757 5.09 -42.55 34.91
N GLY A 758 4.57 -41.34 35.04
CA GLY A 758 4.16 -40.58 33.88
C GLY A 758 4.43 -39.11 34.01
N LYS A 759 4.51 -38.46 32.86
CA LYS A 759 4.76 -37.03 32.75
C LYS A 759 3.90 -36.43 31.65
N ALA A 760 3.54 -35.18 31.85
CA ALA A 760 2.88 -34.35 30.84
C ALA A 760 3.21 -32.88 31.06
N MET A 761 3.05 -32.08 30.02
CA MET A 761 2.92 -30.63 30.11
C MET A 761 1.44 -30.30 30.07
N TRP A 762 0.96 -29.57 31.07
CA TRP A 762 -0.41 -29.07 31.15
C TRP A 762 -0.45 -27.57 30.85
N VAL A 763 -1.24 -27.16 29.85
CA VAL A 763 -1.39 -25.76 29.47
C VAL A 763 -2.74 -25.21 29.92
N ILE A 764 -2.73 -24.32 30.92
CA ILE A 764 -3.92 -23.68 31.48
C ILE A 764 -4.22 -22.38 30.70
N PRO A 765 -5.43 -22.16 30.17
CA PRO A 765 -5.76 -20.93 29.45
C PRO A 765 -5.96 -19.72 30.40
N GLU A 766 -5.78 -18.48 29.88
CA GLU A 766 -5.89 -17.20 30.64
C GLU A 766 -7.19 -17.08 31.47
N GLY A 767 -8.30 -17.64 30.96
CA GLY A 767 -9.60 -17.60 31.63
C GLY A 767 -9.85 -18.68 32.70
N ARG A 768 -8.96 -19.68 32.85
CA ARG A 768 -9.13 -20.80 33.81
C ARG A 768 -8.08 -20.83 34.92
N GLN A 769 -7.25 -19.80 35.03
CA GLN A 769 -6.28 -19.64 36.11
C GLN A 769 -6.95 -19.43 37.48
N GLY A 770 -6.22 -19.74 38.55
CA GLY A 770 -6.69 -19.59 39.94
C GLY A 770 -6.66 -20.92 40.69
N ILE A 771 -7.53 -21.01 41.71
CA ILE A 771 -7.63 -22.19 42.58
C ILE A 771 -8.24 -23.36 41.81
N GLN A 772 -7.41 -24.37 41.52
CA GLN A 772 -7.81 -25.66 40.98
C GLN A 772 -8.11 -26.61 42.15
N ARG A 773 -9.22 -27.35 42.08
CA ARG A 773 -9.52 -28.40 43.05
C ARG A 773 -9.25 -29.76 42.44
N PHE A 774 -8.45 -30.57 43.11
CA PHE A 774 -8.13 -31.94 42.68
C PHE A 774 -8.85 -32.92 43.58
N ARG A 775 -9.36 -34.00 42.99
CA ARG A 775 -9.97 -35.12 43.70
C ARG A 775 -9.28 -36.42 43.31
N LEU A 776 -8.85 -37.21 44.29
CA LEU A 776 -8.17 -38.49 44.09
C LEU A 776 -8.94 -39.65 44.73
N GLU A 777 -9.17 -40.69 43.94
CA GLU A 777 -9.60 -42.02 44.38
C GLU A 777 -8.63 -43.05 43.80
N THR A 778 -7.97 -43.84 44.64
CA THR A 778 -7.00 -44.84 44.16
C THR A 778 -6.87 -46.02 45.13
N PRO A 779 -6.86 -47.26 44.63
CA PRO A 779 -6.53 -48.44 45.44
C PRO A 779 -5.01 -48.61 45.64
N ASP A 780 -4.19 -47.84 44.91
CA ASP A 780 -2.74 -47.92 44.89
C ASP A 780 -2.08 -46.81 45.73
N ARG A 781 -0.74 -46.79 45.80
CA ARG A 781 -0.01 -45.60 46.25
C ARG A 781 0.18 -44.67 45.07
N PHE A 782 -0.32 -43.45 45.16
CA PHE A 782 -0.28 -42.47 44.08
C PHE A 782 0.27 -41.14 44.58
N THR A 783 1.23 -40.59 43.85
CA THR A 783 1.78 -39.26 44.12
C THR A 783 1.77 -38.44 42.82
N LEU A 784 1.28 -37.20 42.89
CA LEU A 784 1.22 -36.23 41.79
C LEU A 784 2.04 -35.00 42.15
N TRP A 785 2.91 -34.59 41.23
CA TRP A 785 3.68 -33.36 41.28
C TRP A 785 3.22 -32.40 40.17
N ILE A 786 3.08 -31.12 40.54
CA ILE A 786 2.90 -30.03 39.58
C ILE A 786 3.98 -28.98 39.86
N ASP A 787 4.77 -28.64 38.84
CA ASP A 787 5.96 -27.77 38.94
C ASP A 787 6.93 -28.21 40.05
N GLY A 788 7.16 -29.52 40.16
CA GLY A 788 8.03 -30.13 41.17
C GLY A 788 7.49 -30.11 42.61
N LYS A 789 6.28 -29.63 42.84
CA LYS A 789 5.63 -29.62 44.17
C LYS A 789 4.58 -30.73 44.24
N VAL A 790 4.61 -31.51 45.33
CA VAL A 790 3.58 -32.52 45.61
C VAL A 790 2.21 -31.82 45.75
N VAL A 791 1.23 -32.30 45.00
CA VAL A 791 -0.18 -31.84 45.03
C VAL A 791 -1.09 -32.91 45.62
N LEU A 792 -0.89 -34.17 45.23
CA LEU A 792 -1.60 -35.32 45.82
C LEU A 792 -0.56 -36.36 46.24
N ASP A 793 -0.75 -36.95 47.42
CA ASP A 793 0.03 -38.10 47.88
C ASP A 793 -0.85 -38.95 48.79
N ALA A 794 -1.19 -40.15 48.34
CA ALA A 794 -2.13 -41.02 49.04
C ALA A 794 -1.82 -42.50 48.81
N THR A 795 -2.35 -43.36 49.68
CA THR A 795 -2.23 -44.82 49.54
C THR A 795 -3.55 -45.48 49.92
N GLY A 796 -4.16 -46.21 48.98
CA GLY A 796 -5.31 -47.08 49.23
C GLY A 796 -6.53 -46.35 49.80
N THR A 797 -6.99 -45.29 49.16
CA THR A 797 -8.10 -44.45 49.64
C THR A 797 -9.44 -44.92 49.10
N SER A 798 -10.38 -45.23 50.02
CA SER A 798 -11.78 -45.52 49.69
C SER A 798 -12.68 -44.28 49.70
N GLU A 799 -12.19 -43.16 50.25
CA GLU A 799 -12.85 -41.85 50.25
C GLU A 799 -12.00 -40.86 49.44
N ALA A 800 -12.69 -40.00 48.70
CA ALA A 800 -12.07 -38.99 47.85
C ALA A 800 -11.25 -37.97 48.65
N ILE A 801 -9.95 -37.85 48.35
CA ILE A 801 -9.12 -36.77 48.89
C ILE A 801 -9.25 -35.55 48.00
N GLU A 802 -9.57 -34.40 48.59
CA GLU A 802 -9.61 -33.11 47.88
C GLU A 802 -8.46 -32.19 48.30
N VAL A 803 -7.76 -31.64 47.32
CA VAL A 803 -6.68 -30.65 47.52
C VAL A 803 -6.91 -29.46 46.62
N GLU A 804 -6.74 -28.25 47.16
CA GLU A 804 -6.76 -27.02 46.39
C GLU A 804 -5.34 -26.55 46.07
N LYS A 805 -5.11 -26.16 44.81
CA LYS A 805 -3.85 -25.55 44.38
C LYS A 805 -4.12 -24.31 43.52
N ASP A 806 -3.53 -23.19 43.90
CA ASP A 806 -3.53 -22.00 43.06
C ASP A 806 -2.51 -22.16 41.92
N LEU A 807 -3.00 -22.16 40.68
CA LEU A 807 -2.19 -22.30 39.46
C LEU A 807 -2.41 -21.12 38.50
N LEU A 808 -1.34 -20.78 37.78
CA LEU A 808 -1.31 -19.67 36.83
C LEU A 808 -1.86 -20.13 35.47
N ALA A 809 -2.15 -19.18 34.57
CA ALA A 809 -2.28 -19.55 33.17
C ALA A 809 -0.91 -19.87 32.57
N GLY A 810 -0.87 -20.75 31.57
CA GLY A 810 0.32 -21.17 30.84
C GLY A 810 0.76 -22.61 31.15
N ALA A 811 2.01 -22.92 30.85
CA ALA A 811 2.53 -24.29 30.93
C ALA A 811 2.98 -24.67 32.33
N HIS A 812 2.56 -25.87 32.75
CA HIS A 812 2.94 -26.51 34.00
C HIS A 812 3.48 -27.92 33.73
N GLN A 813 4.55 -28.29 34.42
CA GLN A 813 5.06 -29.65 34.37
C GLN A 813 4.29 -30.53 35.35
N VAL A 814 3.73 -31.61 34.85
CA VAL A 814 2.96 -32.58 35.62
C VAL A 814 3.69 -33.91 35.60
N GLU A 815 3.94 -34.48 36.77
CA GLU A 815 4.57 -35.79 36.93
C GLU A 815 3.78 -36.59 37.93
N PHE A 816 3.69 -37.90 37.75
CA PHE A 816 3.07 -38.77 38.72
C PHE A 816 3.80 -40.10 38.86
N THR A 817 3.59 -40.75 40.00
CA THR A 817 4.05 -42.11 40.26
C THR A 817 2.92 -42.89 40.91
N LEU A 818 2.63 -44.06 40.36
CA LEU A 818 1.71 -45.03 40.91
C LEU A 818 2.50 -46.30 41.25
N VAL A 819 2.43 -46.74 42.51
CA VAL A 819 3.04 -47.99 42.99
C VAL A 819 1.94 -48.96 43.35
N ARG A 820 1.88 -50.08 42.62
CA ARG A 820 0.92 -51.16 42.79
C ARG A 820 1.61 -52.36 43.42
N SER A 821 1.04 -52.90 44.50
CA SER A 821 1.59 -54.04 45.27
C SER A 821 0.67 -55.27 45.28
N GLY A 822 -0.47 -55.22 44.60
CA GLY A 822 -1.36 -56.37 44.43
C GLY A 822 -2.80 -56.05 44.00
N ALA A 823 -3.29 -54.84 44.29
CA ALA A 823 -4.71 -54.48 44.14
C ALA A 823 -5.16 -54.34 42.66
N THR A 824 -6.41 -54.73 42.39
CA THR A 824 -7.13 -54.46 41.13
C THR A 824 -8.11 -53.31 41.35
N GLY A 825 -8.13 -52.33 40.46
CA GLY A 825 -9.07 -51.21 40.53
C GLY A 825 -8.56 -49.97 39.83
N ARG A 826 -9.50 -49.06 39.57
CA ARG A 826 -9.28 -47.82 38.83
C ARG A 826 -8.65 -46.75 39.74
N THR A 827 -7.63 -46.08 39.23
CA THR A 827 -7.17 -44.79 39.78
C THR A 827 -7.88 -43.68 39.03
N GLN A 828 -8.49 -42.74 39.76
CA GLN A 828 -9.19 -41.60 39.20
C GLN A 828 -8.69 -40.31 39.83
N VAL A 829 -8.14 -39.44 38.98
CA VAL A 829 -7.83 -38.05 39.33
C VAL A 829 -8.78 -37.15 38.57
N LEU A 830 -9.64 -36.46 39.30
CA LEU A 830 -10.51 -35.41 38.76
C LEU A 830 -9.96 -34.05 39.14
N TYR A 831 -10.28 -33.04 38.33
CA TYR A 831 -10.04 -31.66 38.70
C TYR A 831 -11.23 -30.76 38.37
N HIS A 832 -11.32 -29.64 39.07
CA HIS A 832 -12.30 -28.61 38.84
C HIS A 832 -11.58 -27.27 38.68
N SER A 833 -11.67 -26.72 37.47
CA SER A 833 -11.12 -25.40 37.16
C SER A 833 -12.10 -24.27 37.44
N PRO A 834 -11.60 -23.09 37.81
CA PRO A 834 -12.39 -21.86 37.84
C PRO A 834 -13.19 -21.66 36.55
N GLY A 835 -14.50 -21.44 36.69
CA GLY A 835 -15.42 -21.24 35.56
C GLY A 835 -16.02 -22.51 34.94
N ASN A 836 -15.59 -23.71 35.34
CA ASN A 836 -16.20 -24.97 34.89
C ASN A 836 -17.36 -25.38 35.84
N PRO A 837 -18.55 -25.83 35.37
CA PRO A 837 -19.64 -26.23 36.25
C PRO A 837 -19.43 -27.54 37.03
N SER A 838 -18.52 -28.42 36.60
CA SER A 838 -18.33 -29.75 37.20
C SER A 838 -16.87 -30.19 37.21
N PHE A 839 -16.56 -31.20 38.04
CA PHE A 839 -15.28 -31.91 37.96
C PHE A 839 -15.16 -32.64 36.62
N GLU A 840 -13.95 -32.65 36.06
CA GLU A 840 -13.59 -33.33 34.82
C GLU A 840 -12.36 -34.23 35.04
N ASP A 841 -12.15 -35.22 34.17
CA ASP A 841 -10.97 -36.08 34.25
C ASP A 841 -9.69 -35.28 34.04
N PHE A 842 -8.67 -35.48 34.89
CA PHE A 842 -7.40 -34.77 34.79
C PHE A 842 -6.59 -35.26 33.59
N GLY A 843 -6.78 -34.60 32.44
CA GLY A 843 -6.24 -34.97 31.14
C GLY A 843 -6.92 -34.22 29.99
N GLY A 844 -6.78 -34.73 28.77
CA GLY A 844 -7.45 -34.20 27.58
C GLY A 844 -6.56 -33.34 26.68
N GLU A 845 -7.14 -32.37 25.97
CA GLU A 845 -6.46 -31.53 24.93
C GLU A 845 -5.43 -30.56 25.49
N GLN A 846 -5.51 -30.26 26.78
CA GLN A 846 -4.58 -29.34 27.43
C GLN A 846 -3.30 -30.04 27.89
N PHE A 847 -3.21 -31.36 27.72
CA PHE A 847 -2.11 -32.20 28.17
C PHE A 847 -1.32 -32.74 27.00
N HIS A 848 0.00 -32.62 27.10
CA HIS A 848 0.95 -33.09 26.11
C HIS A 848 1.92 -34.06 26.77
N ASP A 849 2.24 -35.17 26.12
CA ASP A 849 2.98 -36.30 26.70
C ASP A 849 4.47 -35.98 26.99
N ARG A 850 4.97 -34.87 26.47
CA ARG A 850 6.28 -34.31 26.77
C ARG A 850 6.20 -33.38 27.97
N GLY A 851 7.26 -33.35 28.78
CA GLY A 851 7.44 -32.32 29.80
C GLY A 851 7.75 -30.95 29.18
N MET A 852 7.88 -29.94 30.04
CA MET A 852 8.36 -28.61 29.62
C MET A 852 9.73 -28.71 28.92
N LEU A 853 10.02 -27.76 28.04
CA LEU A 853 11.33 -27.67 27.40
C LEU A 853 12.43 -27.58 28.48
N PRO A 854 13.47 -28.44 28.42
CA PRO A 854 14.56 -28.43 29.39
C PRO A 854 15.47 -27.19 29.26
N ASP A 855 15.52 -26.63 28.05
CA ASP A 855 16.31 -25.46 27.70
C ASP A 855 15.43 -24.20 27.75
N GLY A 856 15.91 -23.12 28.37
CA GLY A 856 15.22 -21.84 28.48
C GLY A 856 15.16 -21.24 29.88
N LEU A 857 14.39 -20.17 30.05
CA LEU A 857 14.15 -19.46 31.31
C LEU A 857 12.66 -19.45 31.63
N ARG A 858 12.31 -19.66 32.91
CA ARG A 858 10.92 -19.51 33.34
C ARG A 858 10.52 -18.05 33.26
N MET A 859 9.58 -17.77 32.37
CA MET A 859 8.96 -16.48 32.17
C MET A 859 7.71 -16.37 33.03
N SER A 860 7.58 -15.27 33.75
CA SER A 860 6.36 -14.84 34.43
C SER A 860 5.91 -13.51 33.83
N TRP A 861 4.61 -13.34 33.62
CA TRP A 861 4.02 -12.18 32.98
C TRP A 861 2.90 -11.58 33.84
N TRP A 862 2.91 -10.26 33.97
CA TRP A 862 1.87 -9.45 34.60
C TRP A 862 1.17 -8.57 33.57
N PHE A 863 -0.14 -8.72 33.45
CA PHE A 863 -1.00 -7.87 32.63
C PHE A 863 -1.36 -6.60 33.40
N GLY A 864 -1.43 -5.46 32.71
CA GLY A 864 -1.86 -4.20 33.33
C GLY A 864 -0.94 -3.68 34.44
N SER A 865 0.24 -4.24 34.66
CA SER A 865 1.15 -3.90 35.77
C SER A 865 2.59 -3.68 35.32
N ARG A 866 3.23 -2.67 35.94
CA ARG A 866 4.66 -2.34 35.79
C ARG A 866 5.52 -2.96 36.88
N ARG A 867 4.92 -3.53 37.92
CA ARG A 867 5.61 -3.97 39.13
C ARG A 867 5.48 -5.48 39.25
N TRP A 868 6.62 -6.17 39.32
CA TRP A 868 6.74 -7.61 39.62
C TRP A 868 6.36 -7.98 41.07
N GLN A 869 5.49 -7.20 41.71
CA GLN A 869 5.20 -7.24 43.15
C GLN A 869 3.91 -8.01 43.47
N THR A 870 3.02 -8.22 42.51
CA THR A 870 1.79 -9.02 42.67
C THR A 870 2.00 -10.46 42.19
N ARG A 871 1.01 -11.34 42.42
CA ARG A 871 0.92 -12.65 41.74
C ARG A 871 0.96 -12.41 40.22
N PRO A 872 1.81 -13.12 39.44
CA PRO A 872 1.76 -13.05 37.99
C PRO A 872 0.43 -13.59 37.45
N ASP A 873 0.11 -13.26 36.22
CA ASP A 873 -1.07 -13.75 35.52
C ASP A 873 -0.73 -15.00 34.69
N TYR A 874 0.46 -15.01 34.07
CA TYR A 874 0.85 -16.07 33.14
C TYR A 874 2.28 -16.58 33.37
N VAL A 875 2.53 -17.87 33.11
CA VAL A 875 3.84 -18.52 33.24
C VAL A 875 4.19 -19.40 32.04
N TRP A 876 5.46 -19.40 31.64
CA TRP A 876 5.96 -20.23 30.53
C TRP A 876 7.47 -20.51 30.70
N VAL A 877 8.05 -21.32 29.82
CA VAL A 877 9.51 -21.46 29.65
C VAL A 877 9.90 -20.91 28.28
N ASP A 878 10.62 -19.80 28.26
CA ASP A 878 11.11 -19.19 27.03
C ASP A 878 12.51 -19.68 26.67
N PRO A 879 12.77 -20.09 25.42
CA PRO A 879 14.07 -20.63 25.02
C PRO A 879 15.15 -19.56 25.02
N VAL A 880 14.75 -18.36 24.61
CA VAL A 880 15.60 -17.26 24.20
C VAL A 880 14.82 -15.97 24.43
N ILE A 881 15.51 -14.94 24.88
CA ILE A 881 14.97 -13.58 24.99
C ILE A 881 15.34 -12.81 23.72
N ASN A 882 14.48 -12.88 22.71
CA ASN A 882 14.62 -12.16 21.43
C ASN A 882 13.23 -11.81 20.87
N TYR A 883 12.61 -10.86 21.55
CA TYR A 883 11.25 -10.44 21.31
C TYR A 883 11.17 -9.24 20.38
N ARG A 884 10.22 -9.31 19.45
CA ARG A 884 9.62 -8.14 18.79
C ARG A 884 8.12 -8.17 19.04
N TRP A 885 7.58 -7.18 19.75
CA TRP A 885 6.19 -7.17 20.16
C TRP A 885 5.36 -6.40 19.12
N ASN A 886 4.23 -6.97 18.69
CA ASN A 886 3.15 -6.24 18.02
C ASN A 886 1.89 -6.33 18.88
N PRO A 887 1.05 -5.28 18.94
CA PRO A 887 -0.22 -5.30 19.68
C PRO A 887 -1.08 -6.51 19.27
N PRO A 888 -1.84 -7.11 20.22
CA PRO A 888 -2.61 -6.38 21.23
C PRO A 888 -2.25 -6.76 22.68
N TYR A 889 -1.00 -6.54 23.11
CA TYR A 889 -0.69 -6.63 24.55
C TYR A 889 -1.45 -5.54 25.32
N LYS A 890 -2.10 -5.93 26.44
CA LYS A 890 -2.76 -4.98 27.34
C LYS A 890 -1.69 -4.18 28.10
N PHE A 891 -1.48 -2.93 27.72
CA PHE A 891 -0.55 -2.03 28.40
C PHE A 891 -1.15 -1.48 29.70
N PRO A 892 -0.32 -1.19 30.72
CA PRO A 892 1.10 -1.55 30.81
C PRO A 892 1.30 -3.06 31.03
N PHE A 893 2.48 -3.61 30.75
CA PHE A 893 2.80 -5.00 31.12
C PHE A 893 4.25 -5.15 31.60
N SER A 894 4.53 -6.24 32.30
CA SER A 894 5.90 -6.56 32.72
C SER A 894 6.19 -8.06 32.68
N PHE A 895 7.44 -8.40 32.39
CA PHE A 895 7.95 -9.77 32.30
C PHE A 895 9.11 -9.98 33.28
N ARG A 896 9.20 -11.19 33.83
CA ARG A 896 10.36 -11.66 34.59
C ARG A 896 10.78 -13.01 34.07
N TRP A 897 12.04 -13.15 33.70
CA TRP A 897 12.67 -14.42 33.36
C TRP A 897 13.64 -14.84 34.46
N GLU A 898 13.57 -16.10 34.88
CA GLU A 898 14.42 -16.68 35.92
C GLU A 898 14.90 -18.08 35.52
N GLY A 899 16.16 -18.39 35.83
CA GLY A 899 16.77 -19.69 35.56
C GLY A 899 18.29 -19.61 35.66
N TYR A 900 18.98 -20.31 34.78
CA TYR A 900 20.44 -20.40 34.76
C TYR A 900 20.99 -20.10 33.36
N LEU A 901 22.09 -19.34 33.32
CA LEU A 901 22.98 -19.17 32.19
C LEU A 901 24.10 -20.20 32.28
N ASN A 902 24.19 -21.09 31.28
CA ASN A 902 25.19 -22.13 31.14
C ASN A 902 26.40 -21.58 30.36
N CYS A 903 27.46 -21.22 31.07
CA CYS A 903 28.68 -20.67 30.49
C CYS A 903 29.60 -21.80 29.99
N PRO A 904 29.92 -21.89 28.68
CA PRO A 904 30.68 -23.00 28.13
C PRO A 904 32.16 -23.01 28.55
N ILE A 905 32.72 -21.83 28.86
CA ILE A 905 34.11 -21.63 29.30
C ILE A 905 34.19 -20.57 30.38
N SER A 906 35.23 -20.58 31.22
CA SER A 906 35.51 -19.50 32.16
C SER A 906 36.11 -18.27 31.44
N GLY A 907 35.72 -17.06 31.84
CA GLY A 907 36.35 -15.82 31.40
C GLY A 907 35.43 -14.60 31.50
N ASN A 908 35.83 -13.51 30.83
CA ASN A 908 35.08 -12.25 30.80
C ASN A 908 33.99 -12.27 29.72
N TYR A 909 32.74 -12.36 30.16
CA TYR A 909 31.57 -12.28 29.28
C TYR A 909 31.09 -10.84 29.16
N VAL A 910 30.73 -10.42 27.95
CA VAL A 910 29.98 -9.17 27.73
C VAL A 910 28.51 -9.52 27.56
N ILE A 911 27.69 -9.17 28.53
CA ILE A 911 26.24 -9.31 28.46
C ILE A 911 25.67 -8.01 27.91
N GLY A 912 24.70 -8.09 27.00
CA GLY A 912 24.07 -6.90 26.46
C GLY A 912 22.59 -7.06 26.21
N THR A 913 21.87 -5.94 26.21
CA THR A 913 20.44 -5.91 25.93
C THR A 913 20.10 -4.78 24.96
N GLU A 914 19.15 -5.04 24.07
CA GLU A 914 18.43 -4.02 23.29
C GLU A 914 16.99 -4.04 23.74
N ALA A 915 16.58 -3.02 24.50
CA ALA A 915 15.24 -2.92 25.04
C ALA A 915 14.60 -1.60 24.61
N TRP A 916 13.33 -1.63 24.23
CA TRP A 916 12.61 -0.42 23.89
C TRP A 916 12.26 0.42 25.13
N ASP A 917 11.89 -0.24 26.22
CA ASP A 917 11.63 0.38 27.51
C ASP A 917 12.56 -0.20 28.59
N TYR A 918 12.10 -0.30 29.83
CA TYR A 918 12.94 -0.74 30.93
C TYR A 918 13.36 -2.19 30.78
N ALA A 919 14.66 -2.47 30.95
CA ALA A 919 15.16 -3.82 31.11
C ALA A 919 16.28 -3.89 32.17
N LEU A 920 16.32 -4.97 32.93
CA LEU A 920 17.37 -5.25 33.91
C LEU A 920 17.86 -6.69 33.72
N VAL A 921 19.18 -6.88 33.72
CA VAL A 921 19.80 -8.21 33.69
C VAL A 921 20.69 -8.36 34.91
N GLU A 922 20.43 -9.41 35.68
CA GLU A 922 21.20 -9.78 36.85
C GLU A 922 21.75 -11.20 36.69
N ILE A 923 23.01 -11.40 37.08
CA ILE A 923 23.68 -12.70 37.10
C ILE A 923 24.28 -12.93 38.49
N ASP A 924 23.98 -14.08 39.09
CA ASP A 924 24.31 -14.45 40.47
C ASP A 924 23.93 -13.37 41.51
N GLY A 925 22.80 -12.70 41.26
CA GLY A 925 22.29 -11.61 42.10
C GLY A 925 22.97 -10.26 41.89
N ASN A 926 23.98 -10.17 41.02
CA ASN A 926 24.64 -8.91 40.68
C ASN A 926 24.00 -8.28 39.44
N LYS A 927 23.74 -6.98 39.50
CA LYS A 927 23.28 -6.20 38.34
C LYS A 927 24.39 -6.06 37.29
N VAL A 928 24.15 -6.58 36.09
CA VAL A 928 25.11 -6.54 34.97
C VAL A 928 24.72 -5.47 33.96
N VAL A 929 23.44 -5.41 33.56
CA VAL A 929 22.94 -4.47 32.56
C VAL A 929 21.64 -3.84 33.04
N GLU A 930 21.48 -2.53 32.87
CA GLU A 930 20.23 -1.82 33.10
C GLU A 930 19.98 -0.83 31.97
N SER A 931 18.86 -1.03 31.28
CA SER A 931 18.34 -0.13 30.26
C SER A 931 17.25 0.74 30.90
N PRO A 932 17.46 2.06 31.03
CA PRO A 932 16.46 2.94 31.62
C PRO A 932 15.32 3.21 30.63
N ASN A 933 14.11 3.46 31.15
CA ASN A 933 12.99 3.93 30.33
C ASN A 933 13.15 5.44 30.01
N GLN A 934 14.05 5.77 29.06
CA GLN A 934 14.30 7.13 28.59
C GLN A 934 14.16 7.22 27.05
N ARG A 935 13.49 8.27 26.58
CA ARG A 935 13.05 8.42 25.18
C ARG A 935 14.22 8.44 24.17
N ASP A 936 15.38 8.91 24.56
CA ASP A 936 16.62 9.01 23.77
C ASP A 936 17.51 7.75 23.84
N GLN A 937 17.18 6.79 24.72
CA GLN A 937 17.93 5.55 24.92
C GLN A 937 17.19 4.28 24.48
N LYS A 938 15.96 4.42 23.97
CA LYS A 938 15.14 3.30 23.46
C LYS A 938 15.87 2.52 22.37
N ASN A 939 15.84 1.19 22.48
CA ASN A 939 16.39 0.23 21.51
C ASN A 939 17.91 0.39 21.25
N ARG A 940 18.66 1.02 22.16
CA ARG A 940 20.13 1.04 22.12
C ARG A 940 20.68 -0.26 22.70
N TYR A 941 21.78 -0.73 22.13
CA TYR A 941 22.55 -1.84 22.68
C TYR A 941 23.35 -1.37 23.89
N ILE A 942 22.93 -1.79 25.09
CA ILE A 942 23.58 -1.49 26.36
C ILE A 942 24.27 -2.76 26.85
N THR A 943 25.50 -2.64 27.38
CA THR A 943 26.32 -3.79 27.78
C THR A 943 26.87 -3.64 29.19
N GLY A 944 27.19 -4.78 29.79
CA GLY A 944 27.91 -4.94 31.03
C GLY A 944 28.86 -6.12 30.91
N THR A 945 30.00 -6.05 31.59
CA THR A 945 31.01 -7.13 31.59
C THR A 945 31.03 -7.80 32.95
N MET A 946 31.11 -9.13 32.97
CA MET A 946 31.23 -9.91 34.19
C MET A 946 32.14 -11.12 33.96
N GLU A 947 32.98 -11.42 34.95
CA GLU A 947 33.78 -12.65 34.95
C GLU A 947 32.90 -13.81 35.42
N LEU A 948 32.76 -14.83 34.58
CA LEU A 948 31.96 -16.02 34.85
C LEU A 948 32.83 -17.26 34.71
N SER A 949 32.62 -18.23 35.60
CA SER A 949 33.23 -19.55 35.52
C SER A 949 32.49 -20.42 34.49
N GLN A 950 33.13 -21.49 34.01
CA GLN A 950 32.43 -22.54 33.29
C GLN A 950 31.35 -23.18 34.19
N GLY A 951 30.12 -23.31 33.69
CA GLY A 951 29.02 -23.92 34.42
C GLY A 951 27.77 -23.03 34.57
N ARG A 952 26.92 -23.36 35.54
CA ARG A 952 25.62 -22.72 35.78
C ARG A 952 25.74 -21.47 36.63
N HIS A 953 25.24 -20.35 36.11
CA HIS A 953 25.11 -19.07 36.82
C HIS A 953 23.64 -18.66 36.88
N LYS A 954 23.14 -18.21 38.03
CA LYS A 954 21.72 -17.79 38.12
C LYS A 954 21.52 -16.53 37.30
N ILE A 955 20.50 -16.50 36.44
CA ILE A 955 20.15 -15.31 35.66
C ILE A 955 18.73 -14.87 35.95
N ARG A 956 18.54 -13.55 36.08
CA ARG A 956 17.24 -12.91 36.19
C ARG A 956 17.16 -11.73 35.23
N VAL A 957 16.10 -11.69 34.43
CA VAL A 957 15.85 -10.61 33.48
C VAL A 957 14.48 -10.01 33.76
N LEU A 958 14.41 -8.68 33.90
CA LEU A 958 13.17 -7.94 34.09
C LEU A 958 12.92 -7.05 32.88
N TYR A 959 11.67 -6.93 32.46
CA TYR A 959 11.25 -5.98 31.42
C TYR A 959 9.88 -5.37 31.75
N SER A 960 9.67 -4.10 31.42
CA SER A 960 8.34 -3.46 31.54
C SER A 960 8.12 -2.41 30.45
N ASP A 961 6.91 -2.41 29.86
CA ASP A 961 6.43 -1.43 28.89
C ASP A 961 5.18 -0.71 29.44
N ASP A 962 5.12 0.61 29.23
CA ASP A 962 4.30 1.50 30.02
C ASP A 962 3.33 2.41 29.24
N ILE A 963 3.59 2.69 27.96
CA ILE A 963 2.82 3.64 27.13
C ILE A 963 2.34 2.98 25.83
N GLY A 964 2.81 1.77 25.51
CA GLY A 964 2.62 1.15 24.22
C GLY A 964 3.63 1.66 23.20
N GLY A 965 3.96 0.78 22.24
CA GLY A 965 4.98 1.04 21.23
C GLY A 965 6.34 0.41 21.52
N GLY A 966 6.50 -0.39 22.59
CA GLY A 966 7.69 -1.22 22.81
C GLY A 966 7.89 -2.22 21.69
N GLU A 967 8.81 -1.94 20.77
CA GLU A 967 8.98 -2.81 19.62
C GLU A 967 9.81 -4.06 19.92
N ALA A 968 10.70 -4.08 20.92
CA ALA A 968 11.62 -5.21 21.10
C ALA A 968 12.28 -5.32 22.48
N LEU A 969 12.67 -6.57 22.84
CA LEU A 969 13.63 -6.90 23.89
C LEU A 969 14.55 -8.02 23.38
N ARG A 970 15.86 -7.80 23.37
CA ARG A 970 16.85 -8.81 22.96
C ARG A 970 17.96 -8.94 23.99
N LEU A 971 18.35 -10.16 24.31
CA LEU A 971 19.46 -10.46 25.21
C LEU A 971 20.61 -11.11 24.46
N TYR A 972 21.80 -10.52 24.61
CA TYR A 972 23.03 -10.92 23.95
C TYR A 972 24.09 -11.33 24.96
N TRP A 973 25.00 -12.18 24.52
CA TRP A 973 26.29 -12.36 25.16
C TRP A 973 27.44 -12.26 24.15
N THR A 974 28.64 -12.04 24.65
CA THR A 974 29.89 -12.27 23.92
C THR A 974 30.71 -13.19 24.79
N VAL A 975 30.82 -14.45 24.37
CA VAL A 975 31.64 -15.46 25.04
C VAL A 975 33.13 -15.10 24.85
N PRO A 976 34.02 -15.31 25.84
CA PRO A 976 35.44 -15.05 25.68
C PRO A 976 36.02 -15.69 24.40
N GLY A 977 36.63 -14.88 23.53
CA GLY A 977 37.20 -15.34 22.26
C GLY A 977 36.20 -15.65 21.15
N ARG A 978 34.90 -15.39 21.33
CA ARG A 978 33.86 -15.51 20.30
C ARG A 978 33.23 -14.14 19.96
N GLY A 979 32.44 -14.11 18.89
CA GLY A 979 31.66 -12.92 18.50
C GLY A 979 30.40 -12.73 19.33
N ARG A 980 29.79 -11.55 19.22
CA ARG A 980 28.48 -11.24 19.83
C ARG A 980 27.38 -12.05 19.16
N GLU A 981 26.53 -12.67 19.96
CA GLU A 981 25.33 -13.37 19.51
C GLU A 981 24.19 -13.21 20.52
N ILE A 982 22.95 -13.47 20.08
CA ILE A 982 21.83 -13.67 21.01
C ILE A 982 22.15 -14.89 21.86
N ILE A 983 21.89 -14.84 23.16
CA ILE A 983 22.15 -16.00 24.04
C ILE A 983 21.35 -17.19 23.50
N PRO A 984 22.02 -18.28 23.06
CA PRO A 984 21.35 -19.41 22.44
C PRO A 984 20.57 -20.20 23.49
N GLU A 985 19.55 -20.94 23.05
CA GLU A 985 18.66 -21.68 23.95
C GLU A 985 19.40 -22.71 24.81
N GLU A 986 20.39 -23.40 24.26
CA GLU A 986 21.25 -24.36 24.95
C GLU A 986 22.12 -23.74 26.06
N ALA A 987 22.28 -22.42 26.04
CA ALA A 987 22.94 -21.69 27.10
C ALA A 987 21.98 -21.28 28.23
N LEU A 988 20.69 -21.61 28.16
CA LEU A 988 19.68 -21.28 29.17
C LEU A 988 19.01 -22.55 29.70
N SER A 989 18.78 -22.62 31.01
CA SER A 989 18.06 -23.75 31.63
C SER A 989 17.24 -23.30 32.83
N TYR A 990 16.12 -23.98 33.08
CA TYR A 990 15.17 -23.66 34.15
C TYR A 990 15.31 -24.56 35.38
#